data_AF-A0A1Q5JB31-F1
#
_entry.id   AF-A0A1Q5JB31-F1
#
_cell.length_a   1.000
_cell.length_b   1.000
_cell.length_c   1.000
_cell.angle_alpha   90.00
_cell.angle_beta   90.00
_cell.angle_gamma   90.00
#
_symmetry.space_group_name_H-M   'P 1'
#
loop_
_entity.id
_entity.type
_entity.pdbx_description
1 polymer ?
#
loop_
_entity_poly.entity_id
_entity_poly.type
_entity_poly.pdbx_seq_one_letter_code
_entity_poly.pdbx_strand_id
1 'polypeptide(L)'
;MASAAMVAVTLPAGAATAGTGSPAPTPAQGASAGATPRAGALQVKLSPAERAALLADATATRAATAKTLGLGAQEALVVQSVLKDADGTVHTRYDRTYAGLPVLGGDLIVHAAADGAVRDVTRNTKARITVASTTAAKSAESAKSVALGKARAEGSEAPKADSVRKVVWAGSGKPVLAWETVVGGLQHDGTPSRMHVITDATTGADLFEYEEVNTGVGNSQYSGQVTIGTSGSAGSHTMTDATRGGHRTTDMGHSSNDGQPGTLFTDADDVWGTGQPAHPQTAGVDAQYGAQLTWDYYKNVHARNGIRNDGVAAFSRVHYGDAYVNAFWDSSCFCMTYGDGDGNAKPLTSIDVAAHEMTHGVTGNTARLIYSGESGGLNEATSDIFAAAVEFSANNAHDVGDYLVGEKIDIHGDGKPLRYMDQPSRDGKSKDYWYSTLGQVDVHYSSGPANHWFYLASEGSGAKTVNGVAYNSPTYDGLPVTAIGRDAAAKIWYRALTTYMTGSTNYAGARTATLRAAADLYGNGSATYVHTANAWAAVNVGARLPLGVRITDPGNQYTAVNAAGSLQIQAISTNSGPLTYSAAGLPAGLSINASTGLISGAATTLGTSNVTVTVKDPTNASSTATFPWKIYTPGPCNPVQLLGNPGFESGATAWTATAGVIDNGIKTQPRTGTWKAWMAGLGRTQTETLSQTVTIPAGCPATLTYWLHINTDEIMPTLYDTLKIQANGTTLATYSNLDPNTDYVKKTVDLSPFAGQSVLLKFTAAEDYGYQTSFLLDDVTINVTP
;
A
#
# COMPACT_ATOMS: atom_id res chain seq x y z
N MET A 1 -58.28 -21.98 -13.70
CA MET A 1 -58.95 -21.88 -15.03
C MET A 1 -58.59 -20.53 -15.62
N ALA A 2 -58.61 -20.40 -16.97
CA ALA A 2 -57.93 -19.35 -17.75
C ALA A 2 -56.40 -19.41 -17.56
N SER A 3 -55.54 -19.64 -18.56
CA SER A 3 -55.53 -19.44 -20.03
C SER A 3 -55.01 -18.08 -20.49
N ALA A 4 -53.71 -18.04 -20.78
CA ALA A 4 -53.07 -17.10 -21.71
C ALA A 4 -51.95 -17.84 -22.47
N ALA A 5 -51.70 -17.45 -23.71
CA ALA A 5 -50.76 -18.08 -24.65
C ALA A 5 -50.27 -16.95 -25.61
N MET A 6 -49.16 -17.00 -26.37
CA MET A 6 -48.08 -17.98 -26.60
C MET A 6 -46.95 -17.25 -27.39
N VAL A 7 -45.80 -17.90 -27.64
CA VAL A 7 -44.75 -17.53 -28.66
C VAL A 7 -43.91 -16.27 -28.33
N ALA A 8 -42.57 -16.21 -28.51
CA ALA A 8 -41.44 -17.17 -28.57
C ALA A 8 -40.14 -16.31 -28.40
N VAL A 9 -38.91 -16.80 -28.18
CA VAL A 9 -38.03 -17.68 -29.00
C VAL A 9 -36.80 -18.14 -28.15
N THR A 10 -36.23 -19.30 -28.48
CA THR A 10 -34.95 -19.98 -28.09
C THR A 10 -33.78 -19.17 -27.47
N LEU A 11 -32.80 -19.72 -26.71
CA LEU A 11 -32.34 -21.09 -26.34
C LEU A 11 -31.58 -21.04 -24.96
N PRO A 12 -31.16 -22.18 -24.33
CA PRO A 12 -30.65 -22.20 -22.95
C PRO A 12 -29.18 -22.64 -22.73
N ALA A 13 -28.57 -22.16 -21.64
CA ALA A 13 -27.61 -22.83 -20.73
C ALA A 13 -27.41 -21.87 -19.51
N GLY A 14 -27.08 -22.29 -18.29
CA GLY A 14 -26.65 -23.60 -17.81
C GLY A 14 -25.31 -23.44 -17.06
N ALA A 15 -25.37 -23.43 -15.72
CA ALA A 15 -24.28 -23.26 -14.73
C ALA A 15 -23.09 -24.26 -14.89
N ALA A 16 -22.10 -24.33 -13.94
CA ALA A 16 -21.96 -25.48 -12.97
C ALA A 16 -20.47 -25.65 -12.16
N THR A 17 -19.89 -26.10 -10.90
CA THR A 17 -19.90 -26.83 -9.43
C THR A 17 -19.68 -28.36 -9.11
N ALA A 18 -18.56 -28.66 -8.43
CA ALA A 18 -18.45 -29.65 -7.34
C ALA A 18 -17.10 -29.45 -6.63
N GLY A 19 -16.91 -29.98 -5.41
CA GLY A 19 -15.57 -30.14 -4.83
C GLY A 19 -14.80 -31.33 -5.44
N THR A 20 -13.67 -31.83 -4.93
CA THR A 20 -12.75 -31.46 -3.84
C THR A 20 -11.70 -32.58 -3.72
N GLY A 21 -10.44 -32.24 -3.44
CA GLY A 21 -9.46 -33.01 -2.64
C GLY A 21 -9.25 -34.54 -2.80
N SER A 22 -8.07 -34.90 -3.32
CA SER A 22 -7.10 -35.89 -2.75
C SER A 22 -7.47 -37.37 -2.54
N PRO A 23 -6.49 -38.28 -2.80
CA PRO A 23 -6.01 -39.08 -1.66
C PRO A 23 -4.50 -39.41 -1.61
N ALA A 24 -3.94 -39.16 -0.42
CA ALA A 24 -2.94 -39.99 0.31
C ALA A 24 -1.46 -40.11 -0.18
N PRO A 25 -0.49 -40.38 0.74
CA PRO A 25 0.95 -40.22 0.48
C PRO A 25 1.80 -41.51 0.58
N THR A 26 3.06 -41.46 0.11
CA THR A 26 4.30 -42.09 0.68
C THR A 26 5.47 -42.01 -0.32
N PRO A 27 6.74 -42.30 0.07
CA PRO A 27 7.41 -42.13 1.36
C PRO A 27 8.74 -41.33 1.25
N ALA A 28 9.36 -40.96 2.37
CA ALA A 28 10.65 -40.25 2.38
C ALA A 28 11.87 -41.19 2.33
N GLN A 29 12.72 -41.04 1.32
CA GLN A 29 14.15 -41.42 1.28
C GLN A 29 14.90 -40.43 0.38
N GLY A 30 16.09 -39.91 0.71
CA GLY A 30 16.85 -39.99 1.97
C GLY A 30 17.81 -38.79 2.04
N ALA A 31 18.51 -38.62 3.16
CA ALA A 31 19.38 -37.45 3.36
C ALA A 31 20.58 -37.43 2.39
N SER A 32 20.53 -36.59 1.36
CA SER A 32 21.75 -36.14 0.67
C SER A 32 22.41 -35.03 1.50
N ALA A 33 23.74 -35.02 1.54
CA ALA A 33 24.47 -33.99 2.27
C ALA A 33 24.35 -32.65 1.55
N GLY A 34 23.47 -31.78 2.06
CA GLY A 34 23.24 -30.44 1.51
C GLY A 34 24.55 -29.65 1.48
N ALA A 35 25.10 -29.45 0.28
CA ALA A 35 26.30 -28.66 0.09
C ALA A 35 25.96 -27.18 0.33
N THR A 36 26.22 -26.68 1.54
CA THR A 36 26.08 -25.27 1.87
C THR A 36 26.86 -24.43 0.86
N PRO A 37 26.24 -23.43 0.20
CA PRO A 37 26.97 -22.52 -0.67
C PRO A 37 28.19 -21.96 0.04
N ARG A 38 29.36 -22.01 -0.61
CA ARG A 38 30.64 -21.61 0.00
C ARG A 38 30.50 -20.19 0.55
N ALA A 39 30.83 -19.98 1.83
CA ALA A 39 30.68 -18.67 2.46
C ALA A 39 31.39 -17.58 1.63
N GLY A 40 30.61 -16.65 1.08
CA GLY A 40 31.07 -15.63 0.14
C GLY A 40 30.55 -15.76 -1.30
N ALA A 41 30.22 -16.97 -1.77
CA ALA A 41 29.72 -17.22 -3.14
C ALA A 41 28.22 -16.90 -3.31
N LEU A 42 27.73 -15.85 -2.63
CA LEU A 42 26.37 -15.32 -2.75
C LEU A 42 26.45 -13.87 -3.22
N GLN A 43 25.62 -13.51 -4.21
CA GLN A 43 25.58 -12.17 -4.77
C GLN A 43 25.22 -11.12 -3.69
N VAL A 44 25.98 -10.02 -3.62
CA VAL A 44 25.65 -8.88 -2.75
C VAL A 44 24.64 -7.93 -3.41
N LYS A 45 23.77 -7.35 -2.58
CA LYS A 45 22.82 -6.31 -3.00
C LYS A 45 23.54 -4.96 -3.11
N LEU A 46 24.03 -4.66 -4.31
CA LEU A 46 24.68 -3.38 -4.64
C LEU A 46 23.68 -2.21 -4.60
N SER A 47 24.11 -1.06 -4.11
CA SER A 47 23.40 0.21 -4.31
C SER A 47 23.50 0.69 -5.78
N PRO A 48 22.64 1.64 -6.21
CA PRO A 48 22.73 2.22 -7.55
C PRO A 48 24.10 2.85 -7.86
N ALA A 49 24.74 3.46 -6.86
CA ALA A 49 26.05 4.10 -7.00
C ALA A 49 27.18 3.07 -7.17
N GLU A 50 27.18 1.99 -6.38
CA GLU A 50 28.16 0.91 -6.53
C GLU A 50 28.00 0.16 -7.85
N ARG A 51 26.75 -0.09 -8.29
CA ARG A 51 26.46 -0.66 -9.61
C ARG A 51 26.97 0.24 -10.73
N ALA A 52 26.75 1.56 -10.64
CA ALA A 52 27.25 2.52 -11.62
C ALA A 52 28.79 2.57 -11.66
N ALA A 53 29.46 2.53 -10.50
CA ALA A 53 30.91 2.50 -10.42
C ALA A 53 31.50 1.22 -11.04
N LEU A 54 30.92 0.05 -10.74
CA LEU A 54 31.32 -1.23 -11.33
C LEU A 54 31.12 -1.27 -12.85
N LEU A 55 30.00 -0.72 -13.35
CA LEU A 55 29.76 -0.58 -14.79
C LEU A 55 30.78 0.36 -15.45
N ALA A 56 31.17 1.45 -14.78
CA ALA A 56 32.17 2.40 -15.28
C ALA A 56 33.58 1.79 -15.32
N ASP A 57 33.99 1.04 -14.29
CA ASP A 57 35.28 0.34 -14.25
C ASP A 57 35.38 -0.76 -15.31
N ALA A 58 34.36 -1.62 -15.42
CA ALA A 58 34.25 -2.59 -16.50
C ALA A 58 34.31 -1.91 -17.89
N THR A 59 33.69 -0.72 -18.02
CA THR A 59 33.70 0.05 -19.27
C THR A 59 35.09 0.62 -19.57
N ALA A 60 35.84 1.06 -18.57
CA ALA A 60 37.23 1.52 -18.75
C ALA A 60 38.19 0.36 -19.09
N THR A 61 38.05 -0.78 -18.41
CA THR A 61 38.97 -1.93 -18.53
C THR A 61 38.70 -2.83 -19.74
N ARG A 62 37.51 -2.76 -20.37
CA ARG A 62 37.06 -3.67 -21.46
C ARG A 62 38.07 -3.97 -22.58
N ALA A 63 38.92 -3.00 -22.94
CA ALA A 63 39.96 -3.19 -23.97
C ALA A 63 41.15 -4.05 -23.48
N ALA A 64 41.55 -3.89 -22.21
CA ALA A 64 42.53 -4.76 -21.57
C ALA A 64 41.93 -6.17 -21.36
N THR A 65 40.67 -6.26 -20.94
CA THR A 65 39.93 -7.52 -20.83
C THR A 65 39.90 -8.26 -22.16
N ALA A 66 39.54 -7.60 -23.26
CA ALA A 66 39.55 -8.20 -24.61
C ALA A 66 40.92 -8.80 -25.00
N LYS A 67 42.02 -8.11 -24.66
CA LYS A 67 43.38 -8.58 -24.87
C LYS A 67 43.71 -9.81 -24.01
N THR A 68 43.37 -9.79 -22.72
CA THR A 68 43.53 -10.92 -21.79
C THR A 68 42.71 -12.14 -22.22
N LEU A 69 41.53 -11.92 -22.79
CA LEU A 69 40.64 -12.96 -23.34
C LEU A 69 41.09 -13.55 -24.69
N GLY A 70 42.22 -13.09 -25.26
CA GLY A 70 42.76 -13.58 -26.52
C GLY A 70 41.90 -13.26 -27.75
N LEU A 71 41.06 -12.23 -27.69
CA LEU A 71 40.17 -11.86 -28.80
C LEU A 71 40.97 -11.31 -29.99
N GLY A 72 40.42 -11.44 -31.20
CA GLY A 72 41.05 -10.92 -32.41
C GLY A 72 41.17 -9.39 -32.40
N ALA A 73 42.14 -8.83 -33.13
CA ALA A 73 42.38 -7.37 -33.16
C ALA A 73 41.23 -6.53 -33.77
N GLN A 74 40.22 -7.17 -34.36
CA GLN A 74 38.99 -6.53 -34.81
C GLN A 74 37.83 -6.69 -33.82
N GLU A 75 37.99 -7.51 -32.77
CA GLU A 75 36.97 -7.72 -31.74
C GLU A 75 37.05 -6.66 -30.63
N ALA A 76 35.90 -6.14 -30.20
CA ALA A 76 35.82 -5.28 -29.02
C ALA A 76 34.59 -5.63 -28.16
N LEU A 77 34.74 -5.47 -26.84
CA LEU A 77 33.70 -5.76 -25.86
C LEU A 77 32.86 -4.51 -25.54
N VAL A 78 31.57 -4.73 -25.26
CA VAL A 78 30.61 -3.73 -24.78
C VAL A 78 29.99 -4.26 -23.48
N VAL A 79 30.06 -3.48 -22.39
CA VAL A 79 29.54 -3.90 -21.07
C VAL A 79 28.02 -3.83 -21.07
N GLN A 80 27.37 -4.89 -20.57
CA GLN A 80 25.91 -4.92 -20.36
C GLN A 80 25.54 -4.96 -18.88
N SER A 81 26.20 -5.79 -18.07
CA SER A 81 25.95 -5.86 -16.63
C SER A 81 27.17 -6.28 -15.83
N VAL A 82 27.19 -5.89 -14.56
CA VAL A 82 28.15 -6.36 -13.56
C VAL A 82 27.39 -6.82 -12.31
N LEU A 83 27.69 -8.03 -11.85
CA LEU A 83 27.29 -8.57 -10.56
C LEU A 83 28.54 -8.70 -9.67
N LYS A 84 28.34 -8.77 -8.36
CA LYS A 84 29.40 -8.98 -7.38
C LYS A 84 28.92 -9.90 -6.25
N ASP A 85 29.80 -10.77 -5.79
CA ASP A 85 29.57 -11.73 -4.71
C ASP A 85 30.22 -11.27 -3.39
N ALA A 86 29.82 -11.90 -2.28
CA ALA A 86 30.26 -11.55 -0.94
C ALA A 86 31.72 -11.92 -0.61
N ASP A 87 32.36 -12.84 -1.35
CA ASP A 87 33.82 -13.02 -1.34
C ASP A 87 34.57 -11.97 -2.18
N GLY A 88 33.84 -11.08 -2.85
CA GLY A 88 34.35 -10.01 -3.69
C GLY A 88 34.53 -10.39 -5.16
N THR A 89 34.24 -11.64 -5.55
CA THR A 89 34.19 -12.07 -6.96
C THR A 89 33.23 -11.18 -7.77
N VAL A 90 33.60 -10.88 -9.01
CA VAL A 90 32.85 -10.02 -9.94
C VAL A 90 32.50 -10.81 -11.18
N HIS A 91 31.28 -10.64 -11.69
CA HIS A 91 30.80 -11.28 -12.91
C HIS A 91 30.33 -10.20 -13.89
N THR A 92 31.08 -9.96 -14.97
CA THR A 92 30.76 -8.93 -15.97
C THR A 92 30.27 -9.57 -17.26
N ARG A 93 29.02 -9.31 -17.67
CA ARG A 93 28.49 -9.69 -18.98
C ARG A 93 28.88 -8.65 -20.02
N TYR A 94 29.38 -9.12 -21.15
CA TYR A 94 29.75 -8.32 -22.31
C TYR A 94 29.11 -8.86 -23.60
N ASP A 95 28.61 -7.95 -24.42
CA ASP A 95 28.43 -8.18 -25.85
C ASP A 95 29.76 -8.02 -26.58
N ARG A 96 29.82 -8.51 -27.82
CA ARG A 96 30.96 -8.31 -28.73
C ARG A 96 30.56 -7.53 -29.96
N THR A 97 31.53 -6.80 -30.48
CA THR A 97 31.56 -6.30 -31.86
C THR A 97 32.74 -6.92 -32.59
N TYR A 98 32.65 -7.02 -33.92
CA TYR A 98 33.74 -7.41 -34.82
C TYR A 98 33.83 -6.40 -35.97
N ALA A 99 34.96 -5.72 -36.09
CA ALA A 99 35.17 -4.57 -36.99
C ALA A 99 34.07 -3.49 -36.84
N GLY A 100 33.56 -3.30 -35.62
CA GLY A 100 32.46 -2.38 -35.30
C GLY A 100 31.05 -2.92 -35.53
N LEU A 101 30.89 -4.11 -36.13
CA LEU A 101 29.59 -4.76 -36.33
C LEU A 101 29.17 -5.54 -35.06
N PRO A 102 27.91 -5.50 -34.61
CA PRO A 102 27.42 -6.34 -33.51
C PRO A 102 27.61 -7.84 -33.79
N VAL A 103 27.91 -8.64 -32.76
CA VAL A 103 28.05 -10.10 -32.87
C VAL A 103 26.91 -10.81 -32.13
N LEU A 104 25.88 -11.21 -32.87
CA LEU A 104 24.71 -11.92 -32.32
C LEU A 104 25.08 -13.37 -31.99
N GLY A 105 24.76 -13.83 -30.77
CA GLY A 105 25.25 -15.10 -30.22
C GLY A 105 26.75 -15.09 -29.87
N GLY A 106 27.38 -13.90 -29.82
CA GLY A 106 28.80 -13.75 -29.51
C GLY A 106 29.13 -13.59 -28.03
N ASP A 107 28.15 -13.27 -27.19
CA ASP A 107 28.32 -12.73 -25.83
C ASP A 107 29.06 -13.64 -24.86
N LEU A 108 29.60 -13.03 -23.80
CA LEU A 108 30.38 -13.72 -22.78
C LEU A 108 30.23 -13.07 -21.39
N ILE A 109 30.55 -13.85 -20.36
CA ILE A 109 30.64 -13.39 -18.97
C ILE A 109 32.07 -13.64 -18.50
N VAL A 110 32.72 -12.61 -17.97
CA VAL A 110 34.04 -12.72 -17.34
C VAL A 110 33.84 -12.83 -15.83
N HIS A 111 34.36 -13.89 -15.24
CA HIS A 111 34.34 -14.15 -13.81
C HIS A 111 35.73 -13.83 -13.25
N ALA A 112 35.85 -12.73 -12.51
CA ALA A 112 37.10 -12.27 -11.91
C ALA A 112 37.02 -12.35 -10.38
N ALA A 113 38.11 -12.71 -9.70
CA ALA A 113 38.15 -12.70 -8.24
C ALA A 113 38.27 -11.26 -7.68
N ALA A 114 38.21 -11.13 -6.36
CA ALA A 114 38.28 -9.84 -5.64
C ALA A 114 39.56 -9.02 -5.89
N ASP A 115 40.63 -9.66 -6.40
CA ASP A 115 41.89 -9.06 -6.84
C ASP A 115 41.87 -8.54 -8.29
N GLY A 116 40.73 -8.69 -9.00
CA GLY A 116 40.58 -8.38 -10.41
C GLY A 116 41.14 -9.44 -11.36
N ALA A 117 41.73 -10.54 -10.85
CA ALA A 117 42.27 -11.60 -11.70
C ALA A 117 41.14 -12.44 -12.29
N VAL A 118 41.08 -12.52 -13.63
CA VAL A 118 40.15 -13.40 -14.36
C VAL A 118 40.38 -14.85 -13.97
N ARG A 119 39.32 -15.52 -13.51
CA ARG A 119 39.33 -16.93 -13.08
C ARG A 119 38.68 -17.84 -14.11
N ASP A 120 37.57 -17.42 -14.70
CA ASP A 120 36.87 -18.17 -15.76
C ASP A 120 36.10 -17.23 -16.71
N VAL A 121 35.67 -17.76 -17.85
CA VAL A 121 35.01 -17.02 -18.93
C VAL A 121 33.91 -17.87 -19.57
N THR A 122 32.68 -17.71 -19.11
CA THR A 122 31.51 -18.28 -19.80
C THR A 122 31.36 -17.59 -21.16
N ARG A 123 31.19 -18.35 -22.25
CA ARG A 123 31.03 -17.81 -23.61
C ARG A 123 29.87 -18.51 -24.29
N ASN A 124 28.96 -17.74 -24.90
CA ASN A 124 27.87 -18.28 -25.72
C ASN A 124 28.43 -19.08 -26.90
N THR A 125 29.41 -18.50 -27.60
CA THR A 125 30.19 -19.21 -28.63
C THR A 125 31.68 -19.32 -28.28
N LYS A 126 32.22 -20.54 -28.39
CA LYS A 126 33.65 -20.84 -28.29
C LYS A 126 34.39 -20.65 -29.62
N ALA A 127 33.67 -20.40 -30.72
CA ALA A 127 34.27 -20.11 -32.02
C ALA A 127 35.01 -18.76 -31.99
N ARG A 128 36.13 -18.68 -32.74
CA ARG A 128 36.82 -17.42 -32.98
C ARG A 128 35.96 -16.56 -33.90
N ILE A 129 35.57 -15.37 -33.47
CA ILE A 129 34.79 -14.46 -34.31
C ILE A 129 35.71 -13.92 -35.41
N THR A 130 35.50 -14.43 -36.61
CA THR A 130 36.22 -14.05 -37.82
C THR A 130 35.34 -14.37 -39.01
N VAL A 131 35.28 -13.48 -39.99
CA VAL A 131 34.51 -13.68 -41.23
C VAL A 131 35.42 -13.44 -42.43
N ALA A 132 35.15 -14.10 -43.56
CA ALA A 132 36.00 -13.99 -44.75
C ALA A 132 36.04 -12.56 -45.34
N SER A 133 35.00 -11.76 -45.10
CA SER A 133 34.91 -10.35 -45.44
C SER A 133 33.87 -9.66 -44.55
N THR A 134 33.99 -8.34 -44.37
CA THR A 134 32.93 -7.46 -43.82
C THR A 134 32.15 -6.73 -44.92
N THR A 135 32.53 -6.94 -46.18
CA THR A 135 31.77 -6.50 -47.36
C THR A 135 30.69 -7.53 -47.66
N ALA A 136 29.42 -7.10 -47.67
CA ALA A 136 28.30 -7.95 -48.02
C ALA A 136 28.18 -8.04 -49.55
N ALA A 137 27.98 -9.25 -50.09
CA ALA A 137 27.66 -9.44 -51.51
C ALA A 137 26.14 -9.31 -51.79
N LYS A 138 25.31 -9.47 -50.76
CA LYS A 138 23.88 -9.13 -50.77
C LYS A 138 23.67 -7.73 -50.21
N SER A 139 22.81 -6.94 -50.84
CA SER A 139 22.48 -5.59 -50.38
C SER A 139 21.54 -5.61 -49.17
N ALA A 140 21.59 -4.56 -48.35
CA ALA A 140 20.63 -4.36 -47.27
C ALA A 140 19.17 -4.41 -47.77
N GLU A 141 18.91 -3.83 -48.96
CA GLU A 141 17.57 -3.84 -49.58
C GLU A 141 17.13 -5.26 -49.98
N SER A 142 18.06 -6.17 -50.35
CA SER A 142 17.72 -7.57 -50.61
C SER A 142 17.39 -8.36 -49.33
N ALA A 143 18.13 -8.14 -48.23
CA ALA A 143 17.80 -8.73 -46.93
C ALA A 143 16.46 -8.21 -46.39
N LYS A 144 16.22 -6.89 -46.52
CA LYS A 144 14.94 -6.24 -46.25
C LYS A 144 13.79 -6.82 -47.06
N SER A 145 14.00 -7.07 -48.35
CA SER A 145 12.98 -7.70 -49.20
C SER A 145 12.67 -9.14 -48.79
N VAL A 146 13.66 -9.90 -48.27
CA VAL A 146 13.44 -11.25 -47.73
C VAL A 146 12.66 -11.20 -46.41
N ALA A 147 13.07 -10.34 -45.46
CA ALA A 147 12.39 -10.19 -44.18
C ALA A 147 10.94 -9.68 -44.32
N LEU A 148 10.72 -8.70 -45.20
CA LEU A 148 9.37 -8.25 -45.57
C LEU A 148 8.59 -9.28 -46.41
N GLY A 149 9.26 -10.28 -46.99
CA GLY A 149 8.62 -11.44 -47.60
C GLY A 149 8.09 -12.40 -46.52
N LYS A 150 8.94 -12.75 -45.55
CA LYS A 150 8.62 -13.59 -44.39
C LYS A 150 7.47 -13.01 -43.56
N ALA A 151 7.59 -11.77 -43.10
CA ALA A 151 6.54 -11.10 -42.34
C ALA A 151 5.16 -11.10 -43.06
N ARG A 152 5.11 -11.01 -44.39
CA ARG A 152 3.84 -11.13 -45.15
C ARG A 152 3.36 -12.57 -45.31
N ALA A 153 4.27 -13.54 -45.37
CA ALA A 153 3.92 -14.96 -45.37
C ALA A 153 3.38 -15.40 -43.99
N GLU A 154 3.84 -14.75 -42.92
CA GLU A 154 3.35 -14.86 -41.55
C GLU A 154 2.19 -13.88 -41.24
N GLY A 155 1.53 -13.35 -42.27
CA GLY A 155 0.26 -12.63 -42.14
C GLY A 155 0.33 -11.17 -41.67
N SER A 156 1.51 -10.58 -41.47
CA SER A 156 1.62 -9.18 -41.07
C SER A 156 1.01 -8.22 -42.11
N GLU A 157 0.19 -7.28 -41.62
CA GLU A 157 -0.41 -6.23 -42.43
C GLU A 157 0.54 -5.03 -42.59
N ALA A 158 0.77 -4.64 -43.84
CA ALA A 158 1.66 -3.55 -44.25
C ALA A 158 3.07 -3.52 -43.57
N PRO A 159 3.79 -4.65 -43.42
CA PRO A 159 5.05 -4.71 -42.68
C PRO A 159 6.11 -3.77 -43.24
N LYS A 160 6.91 -3.22 -42.33
CA LYS A 160 7.91 -2.18 -42.56
C LYS A 160 9.21 -2.51 -41.84
N ALA A 161 10.33 -2.50 -42.56
CA ALA A 161 11.63 -2.68 -41.95
C ALA A 161 12.01 -1.40 -41.18
N ASP A 162 11.96 -1.47 -39.86
CA ASP A 162 12.31 -0.37 -38.95
C ASP A 162 13.82 -0.24 -38.76
N SER A 163 14.56 -1.35 -38.90
CA SER A 163 16.01 -1.27 -39.11
C SER A 163 16.52 -2.41 -39.98
N VAL A 164 17.61 -2.14 -40.70
CA VAL A 164 18.40 -3.15 -41.42
C VAL A 164 19.86 -2.86 -41.08
N ARG A 165 20.51 -3.73 -40.32
CA ARG A 165 21.91 -3.53 -39.88
C ARG A 165 22.77 -4.74 -40.18
N LYS A 166 24.04 -4.48 -40.50
CA LYS A 166 25.03 -5.53 -40.74
C LYS A 166 25.58 -6.01 -39.41
N VAL A 167 25.57 -7.33 -39.22
CA VAL A 167 26.02 -8.00 -38.00
C VAL A 167 26.95 -9.17 -38.35
N VAL A 168 27.54 -9.80 -37.34
CA VAL A 168 28.10 -11.14 -37.45
C VAL A 168 27.17 -12.09 -36.68
N TRP A 169 26.59 -13.06 -37.37
CA TRP A 169 25.81 -14.12 -36.74
C TRP A 169 26.75 -15.23 -36.28
N ALA A 170 26.72 -15.57 -34.99
CA ALA A 170 27.61 -16.58 -34.39
C ALA A 170 26.87 -17.65 -33.55
N GLY A 171 25.54 -17.54 -33.38
CA GLY A 171 24.73 -18.48 -32.61
C GLY A 171 24.74 -19.91 -33.15
N SER A 172 25.00 -20.11 -34.45
CA SER A 172 25.19 -21.42 -35.08
C SER A 172 26.56 -22.08 -34.75
N GLY A 173 27.40 -21.45 -33.94
CA GLY A 173 28.79 -21.87 -33.70
C GLY A 173 29.74 -21.62 -34.88
N LYS A 174 29.26 -21.07 -36.01
CA LYS A 174 30.06 -20.71 -37.19
C LYS A 174 29.84 -19.23 -37.53
N PRO A 175 30.74 -18.32 -37.12
CA PRO A 175 30.61 -16.89 -37.38
C PRO A 175 30.54 -16.57 -38.88
N VAL A 176 29.44 -15.95 -39.31
CA VAL A 176 29.20 -15.50 -40.70
C VAL A 176 28.76 -14.05 -40.73
N LEU A 177 29.06 -13.35 -41.83
CA LEU A 177 28.58 -11.99 -42.03
C LEU A 177 27.09 -12.04 -42.38
N ALA A 178 26.26 -11.29 -41.66
CA ALA A 178 24.81 -11.34 -41.82
C ALA A 178 24.18 -9.93 -41.86
N TRP A 179 22.95 -9.88 -42.37
CA TRP A 179 22.04 -8.77 -42.19
C TRP A 179 20.98 -9.17 -41.17
N GLU A 180 20.85 -8.38 -40.11
CA GLU A 180 19.70 -8.39 -39.23
C GLU A 180 18.71 -7.35 -39.77
N THR A 181 17.50 -7.78 -40.11
CA THR A 181 16.37 -6.89 -40.38
C THR A 181 15.38 -7.00 -39.26
N VAL A 182 15.03 -5.87 -38.65
CA VAL A 182 13.91 -5.75 -37.72
C VAL A 182 12.71 -5.25 -38.53
N VAL A 183 11.70 -6.10 -38.68
CA VAL A 183 10.42 -5.74 -39.28
C VAL A 183 9.47 -5.37 -38.16
N GLY A 184 8.98 -4.13 -38.20
CA GLY A 184 7.83 -3.69 -37.43
C GLY A 184 6.58 -3.67 -38.30
N GLY A 185 5.42 -3.65 -37.66
CA GLY A 185 4.12 -3.62 -38.33
C GLY A 185 3.02 -4.05 -37.37
N LEU A 186 1.88 -4.44 -37.92
CA LEU A 186 0.89 -5.20 -37.17
C LEU A 186 0.89 -6.64 -37.69
N GLN A 187 0.70 -7.61 -36.80
CA GLN A 187 0.29 -8.98 -37.13
C GLN A 187 -1.18 -8.95 -37.62
N HIS A 188 -1.71 -10.06 -38.12
CA HIS A 188 -3.05 -10.10 -38.74
C HIS A 188 -4.19 -9.68 -37.79
N ASP A 189 -4.01 -9.91 -36.49
CA ASP A 189 -4.93 -9.57 -35.40
C ASP A 189 -4.85 -8.10 -34.94
N GLY A 190 -3.84 -7.34 -35.37
CA GLY A 190 -3.53 -6.00 -34.88
C GLY A 190 -2.45 -5.95 -33.78
N THR A 191 -1.83 -7.07 -33.38
CA THR A 191 -0.70 -7.09 -32.44
C THR A 191 0.52 -6.39 -33.06
N PRO A 192 1.26 -5.53 -32.32
CA PRO A 192 2.51 -4.96 -32.81
C PRO A 192 3.58 -6.02 -33.06
N SER A 193 3.91 -6.30 -34.33
CA SER A 193 5.05 -7.18 -34.69
C SER A 193 6.37 -6.47 -34.45
N ARG A 194 7.39 -7.22 -34.02
CA ARG A 194 8.80 -6.83 -34.06
C ARG A 194 9.68 -8.04 -34.40
N MET A 195 9.43 -8.64 -35.55
CA MET A 195 10.18 -9.77 -36.11
C MET A 195 11.64 -9.41 -36.41
N HIS A 196 12.58 -10.19 -35.90
CA HIS A 196 14.01 -10.14 -36.22
C HIS A 196 14.38 -11.28 -37.18
N VAL A 197 14.76 -10.95 -38.41
CA VAL A 197 15.19 -11.91 -39.45
C VAL A 197 16.69 -11.75 -39.73
N ILE A 198 17.46 -12.84 -39.60
CA ILE A 198 18.91 -12.89 -39.80
C ILE A 198 19.22 -13.63 -41.10
N THR A 199 19.79 -12.94 -42.09
CA THR A 199 20.15 -13.52 -43.40
C THR A 199 21.64 -13.43 -43.69
N ASP A 200 22.21 -14.45 -44.33
CA ASP A 200 23.63 -14.49 -44.71
C ASP A 200 23.94 -13.41 -45.77
N ALA A 201 24.86 -12.51 -45.45
CA ALA A 201 25.17 -11.34 -46.26
C ALA A 201 25.98 -11.65 -47.54
N THR A 202 26.29 -12.91 -47.81
CA THR A 202 27.03 -13.37 -49.00
C THR A 202 26.11 -14.12 -49.96
N THR A 203 25.38 -15.11 -49.43
CA THR A 203 24.53 -16.06 -50.17
C THR A 203 23.07 -15.61 -50.22
N GLY A 204 22.59 -14.85 -49.22
CA GLY A 204 21.18 -14.53 -49.03
C GLY A 204 20.37 -15.68 -48.42
N ALA A 205 21.03 -16.72 -47.91
CA ALA A 205 20.38 -17.79 -47.17
C ALA A 205 19.80 -17.26 -45.85
N ASP A 206 18.70 -17.86 -45.42
CA ASP A 206 18.18 -17.68 -44.07
C ASP A 206 19.12 -18.34 -43.03
N LEU A 207 19.26 -17.73 -41.85
CA LEU A 207 20.17 -18.19 -40.80
C LEU A 207 19.49 -18.37 -39.44
N PHE A 208 18.55 -17.48 -39.11
CA PHE A 208 17.78 -17.49 -37.87
C PHE A 208 16.66 -16.43 -37.93
N GLU A 209 15.53 -16.69 -37.29
CA GLU A 209 14.50 -15.68 -37.08
C GLU A 209 13.78 -15.88 -35.75
N TYR A 210 13.21 -14.81 -35.22
CA TYR A 210 12.32 -14.82 -34.07
C TYR A 210 11.41 -13.59 -34.07
N GLU A 211 10.20 -13.72 -33.56
CA GLU A 211 9.34 -12.60 -33.17
C GLU A 211 9.68 -12.19 -31.72
N GLU A 212 9.86 -10.89 -31.47
CA GLU A 212 10.15 -10.34 -30.14
C GLU A 212 8.86 -9.99 -29.37
N VAL A 213 7.70 -9.91 -30.06
CA VAL A 213 6.38 -9.66 -29.48
C VAL A 213 5.41 -10.77 -29.88
N ASN A 214 5.35 -11.84 -29.09
CA ASN A 214 4.32 -12.86 -29.19
C ASN A 214 3.15 -12.50 -28.25
N THR A 215 1.98 -12.22 -28.82
CA THR A 215 0.72 -12.17 -28.07
C THR A 215 -0.41 -12.79 -28.88
N GLY A 216 -1.07 -13.79 -28.31
CA GLY A 216 -2.23 -14.45 -28.92
C GLY A 216 -3.53 -13.71 -28.67
N VAL A 217 -4.53 -14.01 -29.51
CA VAL A 217 -5.90 -13.52 -29.38
C VAL A 217 -6.65 -14.45 -28.44
N GLY A 218 -6.97 -13.98 -27.23
CA GLY A 218 -7.77 -14.70 -26.26
C GLY A 218 -9.26 -14.36 -26.37
N ASN A 219 -10.11 -15.37 -26.54
CA ASN A 219 -11.56 -15.22 -26.43
C ASN A 219 -12.00 -15.56 -25.00
N SER A 220 -12.04 -14.54 -24.15
CA SER A 220 -12.36 -14.62 -22.72
C SER A 220 -13.86 -14.85 -22.48
N GLN A 221 -14.21 -15.51 -21.38
CA GLN A 221 -15.61 -15.65 -20.93
C GLN A 221 -16.17 -14.34 -20.35
N TYR A 222 -15.31 -13.50 -19.76
CA TYR A 222 -15.72 -12.34 -18.96
C TYR A 222 -15.26 -11.00 -19.54
N SER A 223 -14.07 -10.97 -20.13
CA SER A 223 -13.41 -9.75 -20.62
C SER A 223 -13.58 -9.49 -22.13
N GLY A 224 -14.31 -10.36 -22.85
CA GLY A 224 -14.50 -10.26 -24.30
C GLY A 224 -13.34 -10.83 -25.12
N GLN A 225 -13.01 -10.22 -26.25
CA GLN A 225 -11.78 -10.57 -26.98
C GLN A 225 -10.62 -9.70 -26.46
N VAL A 226 -9.52 -10.36 -26.06
CA VAL A 226 -8.40 -9.75 -25.35
C VAL A 226 -7.05 -10.22 -25.91
N THR A 227 -6.00 -9.43 -25.71
CA THR A 227 -4.63 -9.79 -26.10
C THR A 227 -3.89 -10.44 -24.93
N ILE A 228 -3.42 -11.67 -25.09
CA ILE A 228 -2.68 -12.41 -24.05
C ILE A 228 -1.21 -12.66 -24.42
N GLY A 229 -0.33 -12.62 -23.43
CA GLY A 229 1.10 -12.90 -23.60
C GLY A 229 1.36 -14.38 -23.85
N THR A 230 1.95 -14.72 -24.99
CA THR A 230 2.17 -16.09 -25.46
C THR A 230 3.64 -16.29 -25.84
N SER A 231 4.04 -17.53 -26.08
CA SER A 231 5.37 -17.85 -26.60
C SER A 231 5.32 -19.08 -27.49
N GLY A 232 6.00 -19.03 -28.63
CA GLY A 232 6.11 -20.15 -29.56
C GLY A 232 6.40 -19.66 -30.98
N SER A 233 5.86 -20.37 -31.96
CA SER A 233 5.83 -20.01 -33.36
C SER A 233 4.72 -20.79 -34.08
N ALA A 234 4.36 -20.36 -35.30
CA ALA A 234 3.28 -20.95 -36.10
C ALA A 234 3.24 -22.49 -36.05
N GLY A 235 2.10 -23.05 -35.61
CA GLY A 235 1.89 -24.47 -35.40
C GLY A 235 2.31 -25.02 -34.02
N SER A 236 2.86 -24.21 -33.12
CA SER A 236 3.24 -24.60 -31.76
C SER A 236 3.39 -23.38 -30.83
N HIS A 237 2.27 -22.75 -30.49
CA HIS A 237 2.17 -21.66 -29.52
C HIS A 237 1.90 -22.19 -28.10
N THR A 238 2.21 -21.40 -27.07
CA THR A 238 1.97 -21.74 -25.65
C THR A 238 1.48 -20.53 -24.87
N MET A 239 0.63 -20.75 -23.85
CA MET A 239 0.27 -19.71 -22.86
C MET A 239 1.44 -19.46 -21.90
N THR A 240 2.48 -18.79 -22.39
CA THR A 240 3.66 -18.36 -21.63
C THR A 240 4.00 -16.91 -21.96
N ASP A 241 3.79 -15.98 -21.02
CA ASP A 241 4.16 -14.57 -21.16
C ASP A 241 5.61 -14.36 -20.73
N ALA A 242 6.51 -14.36 -21.71
CA ALA A 242 7.93 -14.05 -21.51
C ALA A 242 8.18 -12.57 -21.12
N THR A 243 7.25 -11.66 -21.41
CA THR A 243 7.40 -10.21 -21.14
C THR A 243 7.10 -9.85 -19.68
N ARG A 244 6.24 -10.64 -19.01
CA ARG A 244 5.85 -10.48 -17.61
C ARG A 244 6.43 -11.59 -16.72
N GLY A 245 7.75 -11.73 -16.76
CA GLY A 245 8.49 -12.59 -15.83
C GLY A 245 8.31 -14.10 -16.02
N GLY A 246 7.84 -14.54 -17.18
CA GLY A 246 7.62 -15.95 -17.49
C GLY A 246 6.32 -16.53 -16.90
N HIS A 247 5.27 -15.71 -16.78
CA HIS A 247 3.96 -16.20 -16.36
C HIS A 247 3.46 -17.27 -17.34
N ARG A 248 2.77 -18.29 -16.87
CA ARG A 248 2.24 -19.38 -17.70
C ARG A 248 0.92 -19.88 -17.15
N THR A 249 0.02 -20.32 -18.02
CA THR A 249 -1.26 -20.91 -17.61
C THR A 249 -1.36 -22.37 -18.03
N THR A 250 -1.83 -23.21 -17.11
CA THR A 250 -1.81 -24.66 -17.24
C THR A 250 -3.16 -25.28 -16.90
N ASP A 251 -3.55 -26.27 -17.70
CA ASP A 251 -4.74 -27.11 -17.51
C ASP A 251 -4.47 -28.22 -16.48
N MET A 252 -5.28 -28.30 -15.42
CA MET A 252 -5.23 -29.40 -14.45
C MET A 252 -6.06 -30.62 -14.86
N GLY A 253 -6.88 -30.54 -15.92
CA GLY A 253 -7.66 -31.66 -16.43
C GLY A 253 -8.63 -32.25 -15.41
N HIS A 254 -9.25 -31.39 -14.60
CA HIS A 254 -10.09 -31.72 -13.44
C HIS A 254 -9.38 -32.50 -12.31
N SER A 255 -8.04 -32.49 -12.30
CA SER A 255 -7.23 -33.03 -11.19
C SER A 255 -7.23 -32.10 -9.98
N SER A 256 -7.50 -32.65 -8.80
CA SER A 256 -7.36 -31.96 -7.49
C SER A 256 -6.03 -32.29 -6.79
N ASN A 257 -4.98 -32.55 -7.58
CA ASN A 257 -3.64 -32.87 -7.07
C ASN A 257 -2.76 -31.61 -6.96
N ASP A 258 -2.71 -31.01 -5.77
CA ASP A 258 -1.95 -29.78 -5.50
C ASP A 258 -0.46 -29.86 -5.85
N GLY A 259 0.11 -31.07 -5.82
CA GLY A 259 1.51 -31.33 -6.17
C GLY A 259 1.82 -31.34 -7.66
N GLN A 260 0.82 -31.21 -8.54
CA GLN A 260 1.00 -31.16 -9.98
C GLN A 260 0.93 -29.71 -10.53
N PRO A 261 1.79 -29.37 -11.51
CA PRO A 261 1.84 -28.03 -12.10
C PRO A 261 0.91 -27.84 -13.31
N GLY A 262 -0.01 -28.79 -13.56
CA GLY A 262 -0.84 -28.84 -14.77
C GLY A 262 -0.07 -29.15 -16.06
N THR A 263 -0.82 -29.29 -17.16
CA THR A 263 -0.31 -29.35 -18.54
C THR A 263 -0.27 -27.94 -19.09
N LEU A 264 0.84 -27.51 -19.70
CA LEU A 264 0.91 -26.19 -20.34
C LEU A 264 -0.05 -26.13 -21.53
N PHE A 265 -0.90 -25.10 -21.59
CA PHE A 265 -1.75 -24.89 -22.75
C PHE A 265 -0.90 -24.64 -24.00
N THR A 266 -1.19 -25.39 -25.06
CA THR A 266 -0.59 -25.32 -26.38
C THR A 266 -1.66 -25.02 -27.43
N ASP A 267 -1.28 -24.31 -28.49
CA ASP A 267 -2.16 -24.00 -29.62
C ASP A 267 -1.39 -24.02 -30.96
N ALA A 268 -2.10 -23.99 -32.09
CA ALA A 268 -1.55 -24.05 -33.44
C ALA A 268 -1.53 -22.70 -34.17
N ASP A 269 -2.44 -21.77 -33.85
CA ASP A 269 -2.58 -20.47 -34.54
C ASP A 269 -2.62 -19.23 -33.60
N ASP A 270 -2.46 -19.45 -32.29
CA ASP A 270 -2.45 -18.41 -31.24
C ASP A 270 -3.82 -17.73 -31.02
N VAL A 271 -4.93 -18.33 -31.50
CA VAL A 271 -6.31 -17.90 -31.23
C VAL A 271 -6.95 -18.79 -30.16
N TRP A 272 -6.80 -18.38 -28.91
CA TRP A 272 -7.11 -19.18 -27.74
C TRP A 272 -8.57 -19.07 -27.31
N GLY A 273 -9.20 -20.22 -27.03
CA GLY A 273 -10.52 -20.27 -26.42
C GLY A 273 -11.65 -19.82 -27.35
N THR A 274 -12.88 -19.89 -26.85
CA THR A 274 -14.09 -19.57 -27.64
C THR A 274 -15.05 -18.61 -26.92
N GLY A 275 -14.63 -18.06 -25.78
CA GLY A 275 -15.52 -17.31 -24.88
C GLY A 275 -16.60 -18.18 -24.24
N GLN A 276 -16.45 -19.51 -24.29
CA GLN A 276 -17.39 -20.48 -23.71
C GLN A 276 -16.66 -21.41 -22.72
N PRO A 277 -17.27 -21.75 -21.57
CA PRO A 277 -16.61 -22.49 -20.50
C PRO A 277 -16.26 -23.94 -20.90
N ALA A 278 -17.08 -24.53 -21.77
CA ALA A 278 -16.89 -25.89 -22.28
C ALA A 278 -15.65 -26.05 -23.20
N HIS A 279 -14.89 -24.98 -23.45
CA HIS A 279 -13.62 -25.03 -24.16
C HIS A 279 -12.48 -24.63 -23.20
N PRO A 280 -11.54 -25.54 -22.86
CA PRO A 280 -10.68 -25.36 -21.69
C PRO A 280 -9.73 -24.15 -21.80
N GLN A 281 -9.26 -23.85 -23.00
CA GLN A 281 -8.45 -22.64 -23.24
C GLN A 281 -9.18 -21.34 -22.83
N THR A 282 -10.52 -21.29 -22.76
CA THR A 282 -11.27 -20.08 -22.35
C THR A 282 -10.92 -19.67 -20.91
N ALA A 283 -10.98 -20.60 -19.95
CA ALA A 283 -10.56 -20.33 -18.58
C ALA A 283 -9.06 -19.99 -18.52
N GLY A 284 -8.26 -20.62 -19.39
CA GLY A 284 -6.85 -20.30 -19.59
C GLY A 284 -6.61 -18.84 -20.00
N VAL A 285 -7.39 -18.33 -20.96
CA VAL A 285 -7.35 -16.92 -21.41
C VAL A 285 -7.66 -15.99 -20.26
N ASP A 286 -8.75 -16.25 -19.53
CA ASP A 286 -9.21 -15.44 -18.41
C ASP A 286 -8.11 -15.30 -17.35
N ALA A 287 -7.55 -16.42 -16.89
CA ALA A 287 -6.51 -16.47 -15.88
C ALA A 287 -5.18 -15.84 -16.34
N GLN A 288 -4.78 -16.06 -17.60
CA GLN A 288 -3.58 -15.44 -18.21
C GLN A 288 -3.75 -13.90 -18.29
N TYR A 289 -4.92 -13.43 -18.73
CA TYR A 289 -5.24 -12.00 -18.88
C TYR A 289 -5.33 -11.27 -17.53
N GLY A 290 -6.02 -11.86 -16.54
CA GLY A 290 -6.10 -11.31 -15.19
C GLY A 290 -4.73 -11.20 -14.50
N ALA A 291 -3.86 -12.20 -14.68
CA ALA A 291 -2.49 -12.16 -14.19
C ALA A 291 -1.63 -11.09 -14.89
N GLN A 292 -1.79 -10.89 -16.21
CA GLN A 292 -1.13 -9.81 -16.96
C GLN A 292 -1.53 -8.42 -16.44
N LEU A 293 -2.83 -8.17 -16.29
CA LEU A 293 -3.37 -6.90 -15.81
C LEU A 293 -2.87 -6.59 -14.39
N THR A 294 -2.88 -7.59 -13.51
CA THR A 294 -2.41 -7.44 -12.13
C THR A 294 -0.91 -7.18 -12.06
N TRP A 295 -0.11 -7.88 -12.87
CA TRP A 295 1.33 -7.62 -12.99
C TRP A 295 1.60 -6.19 -13.44
N ASP A 296 0.92 -5.72 -14.50
CA ASP A 296 1.13 -4.38 -15.04
C ASP A 296 0.64 -3.27 -14.11
N TYR A 297 -0.47 -3.47 -13.40
CA TYR A 297 -0.92 -2.56 -12.34
C TYR A 297 0.14 -2.42 -11.23
N TYR A 298 0.62 -3.52 -10.66
CA TYR A 298 1.65 -3.49 -9.62
C TYR A 298 2.97 -2.88 -10.11
N LYS A 299 3.35 -3.13 -11.36
CA LYS A 299 4.55 -2.59 -11.99
C LYS A 299 4.44 -1.09 -12.29
N ASN A 300 3.32 -0.64 -12.83
CA ASN A 300 3.16 0.73 -13.34
C ASN A 300 2.68 1.72 -12.26
N VAL A 301 1.82 1.29 -11.33
CA VAL A 301 1.27 2.14 -10.26
C VAL A 301 2.15 2.11 -9.00
N HIS A 302 2.73 0.95 -8.67
CA HIS A 302 3.43 0.71 -7.41
C HIS A 302 4.93 0.38 -7.55
N ALA A 303 5.47 0.45 -8.77
CA ALA A 303 6.86 0.13 -9.10
C ALA A 303 7.33 -1.28 -8.66
N ARG A 304 6.40 -2.24 -8.55
CA ARG A 304 6.68 -3.61 -8.10
C ARG A 304 6.79 -4.57 -9.28
N ASN A 305 7.99 -5.12 -9.50
CA ASN A 305 8.26 -6.05 -10.59
C ASN A 305 7.90 -7.50 -10.18
N GLY A 306 6.60 -7.83 -10.23
CA GLY A 306 6.08 -9.15 -9.86
C GLY A 306 5.88 -9.38 -8.36
N ILE A 307 5.34 -10.54 -8.01
CA ILE A 307 4.87 -10.86 -6.64
C ILE A 307 5.99 -10.69 -5.60
N ARG A 308 7.22 -11.16 -5.89
CA ARG A 308 8.39 -11.05 -5.00
C ARG A 308 9.21 -9.77 -5.19
N ASN A 309 8.84 -8.93 -6.17
CA ASN A 309 9.63 -7.78 -6.64
C ASN A 309 11.03 -8.15 -7.17
N ASP A 310 11.18 -9.38 -7.70
CA ASP A 310 12.40 -9.93 -8.29
C ASP A 310 12.34 -10.06 -9.82
N GLY A 311 11.18 -9.82 -10.43
CA GLY A 311 10.93 -10.02 -11.86
C GLY A 311 10.54 -11.45 -12.26
N VAL A 312 10.24 -12.33 -11.30
CA VAL A 312 9.74 -13.69 -11.56
C VAL A 312 8.24 -13.74 -11.33
N ALA A 313 7.51 -14.37 -12.25
CA ALA A 313 6.07 -14.59 -12.12
C ALA A 313 5.72 -15.84 -11.32
N ALA A 314 4.52 -15.82 -10.74
CA ALA A 314 3.79 -17.05 -10.44
C ALA A 314 3.26 -17.69 -11.73
N PHE A 315 2.60 -18.85 -11.63
CA PHE A 315 1.84 -19.45 -12.73
C PHE A 315 0.38 -19.65 -12.34
N SER A 316 -0.50 -19.80 -13.33
CA SER A 316 -1.93 -20.02 -13.15
C SER A 316 -2.30 -21.47 -13.46
N ARG A 317 -3.15 -22.08 -12.61
CA ARG A 317 -3.72 -23.41 -12.81
C ARG A 317 -5.23 -23.31 -12.94
N VAL A 318 -5.81 -23.71 -14.06
CA VAL A 318 -7.27 -23.75 -14.28
C VAL A 318 -7.76 -25.20 -14.38
N HIS A 319 -9.07 -25.41 -14.33
CA HIS A 319 -9.70 -26.74 -14.26
C HIS A 319 -9.19 -27.59 -13.11
N TYR A 320 -8.90 -26.94 -11.97
CA TYR A 320 -8.53 -27.65 -10.75
C TYR A 320 -9.76 -28.35 -10.18
N GLY A 321 -9.68 -29.68 -10.02
CA GLY A 321 -10.83 -30.51 -9.62
C GLY A 321 -11.96 -30.58 -10.65
N ASP A 322 -12.86 -31.53 -10.48
CA ASP A 322 -14.10 -31.57 -11.24
C ASP A 322 -15.02 -30.48 -10.68
N ALA A 323 -15.13 -29.36 -11.39
CA ALA A 323 -16.01 -28.25 -11.10
C ALA A 323 -15.75 -27.40 -9.83
N TYR A 324 -14.51 -27.31 -9.32
CA TYR A 324 -14.18 -26.74 -7.99
C TYR A 324 -14.79 -25.36 -7.66
N VAL A 325 -15.38 -25.22 -6.46
CA VAL A 325 -16.17 -24.05 -6.01
C VAL A 325 -15.32 -22.90 -5.47
N ASN A 326 -14.04 -22.80 -5.83
CA ASN A 326 -13.15 -21.81 -5.25
C ASN A 326 -11.97 -21.45 -6.16
N ALA A 327 -11.37 -20.30 -5.89
CA ALA A 327 -10.01 -19.95 -6.31
C ALA A 327 -9.09 -19.97 -5.07
N PHE A 328 -7.77 -20.10 -5.26
CA PHE A 328 -6.79 -19.92 -4.19
C PHE A 328 -5.36 -19.68 -4.69
N TRP A 329 -4.65 -18.82 -3.97
CA TRP A 329 -3.20 -18.70 -3.97
C TRP A 329 -2.55 -19.79 -3.11
N ASP A 330 -1.61 -20.55 -3.68
CA ASP A 330 -0.69 -21.38 -2.91
C ASP A 330 0.75 -20.84 -2.97
N SER A 331 1.29 -20.56 -1.78
CA SER A 331 2.67 -20.10 -1.59
C SER A 331 3.71 -21.22 -1.80
N SER A 332 3.31 -22.49 -1.78
CA SER A 332 4.19 -23.65 -1.92
C SER A 332 4.55 -23.92 -3.38
N CYS A 333 3.56 -23.95 -4.28
CA CYS A 333 3.78 -23.94 -5.73
C CYS A 333 4.22 -22.55 -6.25
N PHE A 334 3.91 -21.47 -5.52
CA PHE A 334 3.97 -20.09 -5.98
C PHE A 334 3.08 -19.88 -7.21
N CYS A 335 1.79 -20.21 -7.06
CA CYS A 335 0.81 -20.27 -8.15
C CYS A 335 -0.60 -19.89 -7.69
N MET A 336 -1.38 -19.31 -8.60
CA MET A 336 -2.83 -19.15 -8.45
C MET A 336 -3.53 -20.39 -9.02
N THR A 337 -4.64 -20.80 -8.41
CA THR A 337 -5.38 -22.02 -8.77
C THR A 337 -6.88 -21.73 -8.80
N TYR A 338 -7.57 -22.19 -9.85
CA TYR A 338 -8.95 -21.80 -10.17
C TYR A 338 -9.82 -23.03 -10.52
N GLY A 339 -11.03 -23.06 -9.97
CA GLY A 339 -12.11 -24.00 -10.31
C GLY A 339 -13.20 -23.40 -11.21
N ASP A 340 -14.37 -24.05 -11.32
CA ASP A 340 -15.21 -24.02 -12.53
C ASP A 340 -16.76 -23.71 -12.44
N GLY A 341 -17.44 -23.39 -11.30
CA GLY A 341 -18.85 -22.82 -11.24
C GLY A 341 -19.89 -23.45 -10.25
N ASP A 342 -21.23 -23.73 -10.58
CA ASP A 342 -22.27 -24.77 -10.01
C ASP A 342 -22.71 -26.37 -10.45
N GLY A 343 -22.21 -27.56 -11.05
CA GLY A 343 -21.10 -28.40 -11.85
C GLY A 343 -20.56 -28.33 -13.38
N ASN A 344 -19.41 -27.64 -13.65
CA ASN A 344 -18.67 -27.14 -14.87
C ASN A 344 -19.22 -26.04 -15.87
N ALA A 345 -19.46 -24.75 -15.51
CA ALA A 345 -19.60 -23.63 -16.49
C ALA A 345 -19.37 -22.15 -16.04
N LYS A 346 -18.85 -21.89 -14.84
CA LYS A 346 -18.41 -20.55 -14.39
C LYS A 346 -17.00 -20.59 -13.78
N PRO A 347 -15.94 -20.72 -14.61
CA PRO A 347 -14.55 -20.61 -14.17
C PRO A 347 -14.31 -19.38 -13.29
N LEU A 348 -13.65 -19.57 -12.15
CA LEU A 348 -13.42 -18.54 -11.15
C LEU A 348 -12.19 -17.70 -11.52
N THR A 349 -12.23 -17.10 -12.71
CA THR A 349 -11.06 -16.56 -13.44
C THR A 349 -11.24 -15.11 -13.92
N SER A 350 -12.29 -14.40 -13.48
CA SER A 350 -12.51 -12.98 -13.78
C SER A 350 -11.36 -12.09 -13.31
N ILE A 351 -11.28 -10.85 -13.82
CA ILE A 351 -10.16 -9.94 -13.57
C ILE A 351 -9.95 -9.72 -12.06
N ASP A 352 -11.04 -9.50 -11.33
CA ASP A 352 -11.05 -9.29 -9.89
C ASP A 352 -10.50 -10.52 -9.12
N VAL A 353 -10.99 -11.74 -9.41
CA VAL A 353 -10.57 -12.97 -8.75
C VAL A 353 -9.12 -13.30 -9.07
N ALA A 354 -8.69 -13.15 -10.33
CA ALA A 354 -7.30 -13.35 -10.71
C ALA A 354 -6.36 -12.36 -10.00
N ALA A 355 -6.79 -11.11 -9.83
CA ALA A 355 -6.08 -10.07 -9.09
C ALA A 355 -6.07 -10.31 -7.56
N HIS A 356 -7.18 -10.83 -7.01
CA HIS A 356 -7.34 -11.22 -5.61
C HIS A 356 -6.31 -12.30 -5.24
N GLU A 357 -6.25 -13.40 -6.00
CA GLU A 357 -5.29 -14.49 -5.75
C GLU A 357 -3.83 -14.05 -5.90
N MET A 358 -3.52 -13.30 -6.97
CA MET A 358 -2.16 -12.78 -7.17
C MET A 358 -1.76 -11.78 -6.06
N THR A 359 -2.73 -11.11 -5.43
CA THR A 359 -2.51 -10.19 -4.30
C THR A 359 -2.25 -10.93 -2.98
N HIS A 360 -2.85 -12.09 -2.70
CA HIS A 360 -2.41 -12.91 -1.55
C HIS A 360 -0.92 -13.26 -1.65
N GLY A 361 -0.42 -13.51 -2.87
CA GLY A 361 1.00 -13.62 -3.14
C GLY A 361 1.79 -12.38 -2.74
N VAL A 362 1.32 -11.18 -3.08
CA VAL A 362 1.95 -9.90 -2.69
C VAL A 362 1.94 -9.71 -1.17
N THR A 363 0.83 -9.99 -0.49
CA THR A 363 0.71 -9.95 0.98
C THR A 363 1.68 -10.94 1.65
N GLY A 364 1.76 -12.18 1.15
CA GLY A 364 2.71 -13.20 1.61
C GLY A 364 4.19 -12.85 1.38
N ASN A 365 4.48 -11.92 0.46
CA ASN A 365 5.81 -11.39 0.18
C ASN A 365 6.00 -9.93 0.62
N THR A 366 5.17 -9.45 1.56
CA THR A 366 5.25 -8.14 2.22
C THR A 366 4.91 -8.23 3.71
N ALA A 367 3.69 -7.84 4.11
CA ALA A 367 3.25 -7.82 5.51
C ALA A 367 3.18 -9.22 6.16
N ARG A 368 2.97 -10.27 5.35
CA ARG A 368 2.77 -11.67 5.77
C ARG A 368 1.59 -11.82 6.75
N LEU A 369 0.50 -11.10 6.51
CA LEU A 369 -0.73 -11.11 7.32
C LEU A 369 -1.20 -12.56 7.55
N ILE A 370 -1.24 -12.97 8.82
CA ILE A 370 -1.62 -14.33 9.21
C ILE A 370 -3.11 -14.51 8.92
N TYR A 371 -3.44 -15.57 8.18
CA TYR A 371 -4.79 -15.91 7.69
C TYR A 371 -5.71 -16.44 8.82
N SER A 372 -5.89 -15.62 9.86
CA SER A 372 -6.69 -15.91 11.05
C SER A 372 -7.03 -14.61 11.78
N GLY A 373 -8.24 -14.52 12.35
CA GLY A 373 -8.71 -13.34 13.06
C GLY A 373 -8.63 -12.05 12.22
N GLU A 374 -8.40 -10.92 12.88
CA GLU A 374 -8.36 -9.61 12.19
C GLU A 374 -7.23 -9.49 11.15
N SER A 375 -6.08 -10.13 11.35
CA SER A 375 -5.03 -10.17 10.32
C SER A 375 -5.46 -10.99 9.10
N GLY A 376 -6.33 -11.98 9.28
CA GLY A 376 -6.93 -12.74 8.19
C GLY A 376 -7.93 -11.90 7.40
N GLY A 377 -8.87 -11.23 8.09
CA GLY A 377 -9.79 -10.30 7.44
C GLY A 377 -9.08 -9.15 6.71
N LEU A 378 -7.93 -8.68 7.23
CA LEU A 378 -7.09 -7.70 6.54
C LEU A 378 -6.29 -8.28 5.36
N ASN A 379 -6.03 -9.59 5.31
CA ASN A 379 -5.41 -10.27 4.17
C ASN A 379 -6.43 -10.35 3.01
N GLU A 380 -7.63 -10.87 3.32
CA GLU A 380 -8.80 -10.87 2.44
C GLU A 380 -9.12 -9.49 1.85
N ALA A 381 -9.26 -8.49 2.73
CA ALA A 381 -9.56 -7.14 2.30
C ALA A 381 -8.42 -6.53 1.47
N THR A 382 -7.16 -6.90 1.72
CA THR A 382 -6.05 -6.45 0.86
C THR A 382 -6.19 -6.99 -0.55
N SER A 383 -6.62 -8.25 -0.71
CA SER A 383 -6.88 -8.86 -2.01
C SER A 383 -8.07 -8.21 -2.72
N ASP A 384 -9.19 -7.98 -2.04
CA ASP A 384 -10.35 -7.25 -2.61
C ASP A 384 -10.00 -5.80 -3.00
N ILE A 385 -9.25 -5.08 -2.17
CA ILE A 385 -8.81 -3.69 -2.41
C ILE A 385 -7.97 -3.57 -3.68
N PHE A 386 -7.09 -4.54 -3.94
CA PHE A 386 -6.28 -4.53 -5.16
C PHE A 386 -6.97 -5.17 -6.35
N ALA A 387 -7.93 -6.08 -6.16
CA ALA A 387 -8.80 -6.58 -7.21
C ALA A 387 -9.56 -5.44 -7.91
N ALA A 388 -10.39 -4.70 -7.14
CA ALA A 388 -11.12 -3.54 -7.64
C ALA A 388 -10.19 -2.49 -8.29
N ALA A 389 -9.03 -2.24 -7.68
CA ALA A 389 -8.05 -1.30 -8.23
C ALA A 389 -7.38 -1.78 -9.54
N VAL A 390 -7.25 -3.10 -9.75
CA VAL A 390 -6.79 -3.67 -11.02
C VAL A 390 -7.86 -3.54 -12.09
N GLU A 391 -9.13 -3.85 -11.83
CA GLU A 391 -10.20 -3.70 -12.83
C GLU A 391 -10.37 -2.23 -13.27
N PHE A 392 -10.39 -1.30 -12.31
CA PHE A 392 -10.41 0.14 -12.59
C PHE A 392 -9.18 0.61 -13.39
N SER A 393 -8.05 -0.10 -13.28
CA SER A 393 -6.84 0.16 -14.08
C SER A 393 -6.83 -0.58 -15.43
N ALA A 394 -7.59 -1.66 -15.56
CA ALA A 394 -7.74 -2.43 -16.79
C ALA A 394 -8.67 -1.73 -17.77
N ASN A 395 -9.73 -1.07 -17.27
CA ASN A 395 -10.69 -0.31 -18.07
C ASN A 395 -11.26 -1.16 -19.23
N ASN A 396 -11.57 -2.43 -18.95
CA ASN A 396 -12.21 -3.33 -19.90
C ASN A 396 -13.69 -2.93 -20.10
N ALA A 397 -14.25 -3.17 -21.28
CA ALA A 397 -15.62 -2.74 -21.63
C ALA A 397 -16.70 -3.78 -21.30
N HIS A 398 -16.33 -5.04 -21.11
CA HIS A 398 -17.19 -6.13 -20.62
C HIS A 398 -17.06 -6.28 -19.10
N ASP A 399 -15.85 -6.06 -18.61
CA ASP A 399 -15.43 -6.14 -17.21
C ASP A 399 -15.07 -4.73 -16.70
N VAL A 400 -16.11 -3.90 -16.52
CA VAL A 400 -15.99 -2.49 -16.14
C VAL A 400 -15.70 -2.36 -14.64
N GLY A 401 -14.46 -2.04 -14.28
CA GLY A 401 -14.04 -2.03 -12.87
C GLY A 401 -14.92 -1.19 -11.96
N ASP A 402 -15.30 -1.78 -10.83
CA ASP A 402 -16.25 -1.19 -9.89
C ASP A 402 -15.88 -1.52 -8.41
N TYR A 403 -16.86 -1.66 -7.50
CA TYR A 403 -16.69 -1.91 -6.06
C TYR A 403 -17.53 -3.10 -5.55
N LEU A 404 -17.84 -4.02 -6.45
CA LEU A 404 -18.35 -5.36 -6.22
C LEU A 404 -17.15 -6.34 -6.22
N VAL A 405 -17.39 -7.61 -5.89
CA VAL A 405 -16.39 -8.68 -6.02
C VAL A 405 -17.11 -9.96 -6.43
N GLY A 406 -16.58 -10.69 -7.42
CA GLY A 406 -17.07 -12.00 -7.87
C GLY A 406 -18.39 -11.96 -8.63
N GLU A 407 -18.81 -10.83 -9.18
CA GLU A 407 -20.11 -10.68 -9.86
C GLU A 407 -20.13 -11.21 -11.30
N LYS A 408 -18.98 -11.32 -11.99
CA LYS A 408 -18.88 -12.07 -13.26
C LYS A 408 -19.05 -13.57 -13.06
N ILE A 409 -18.43 -14.13 -12.01
CA ILE A 409 -18.38 -15.58 -11.79
C ILE A 409 -19.73 -16.13 -11.32
N ASP A 410 -20.59 -15.31 -10.70
CA ASP A 410 -21.94 -15.71 -10.25
C ASP A 410 -21.90 -17.02 -9.45
N ILE A 411 -21.01 -17.07 -8.46
CA ILE A 411 -20.66 -18.24 -7.64
C ILE A 411 -21.84 -18.83 -6.83
N HIS A 412 -23.00 -18.16 -6.85
CA HIS A 412 -24.24 -18.61 -6.21
C HIS A 412 -25.40 -18.82 -7.19
N GLY A 413 -25.17 -18.62 -8.50
CA GLY A 413 -26.16 -18.82 -9.57
C GLY A 413 -27.40 -17.92 -9.45
N ASP A 414 -27.29 -16.78 -8.76
CA ASP A 414 -28.38 -15.89 -8.40
C ASP A 414 -28.21 -14.45 -8.92
N GLY A 415 -27.18 -14.24 -9.76
CA GLY A 415 -26.86 -12.99 -10.44
C GLY A 415 -26.28 -11.90 -9.53
N LYS A 416 -25.73 -12.27 -8.36
CA LYS A 416 -25.15 -11.31 -7.41
C LYS A 416 -23.62 -11.44 -7.26
N PRO A 417 -22.96 -10.31 -6.92
CA PRO A 417 -21.63 -10.31 -6.32
C PRO A 417 -21.50 -11.23 -5.11
N LEU A 418 -20.32 -11.80 -4.94
CA LEU A 418 -19.90 -12.55 -3.75
C LEU A 418 -19.71 -11.61 -2.54
N ARG A 419 -19.16 -10.40 -2.76
CA ARG A 419 -18.99 -9.36 -1.73
C ARG A 419 -19.32 -7.96 -2.30
N TYR A 420 -19.54 -7.01 -1.40
CA TYR A 420 -19.80 -5.60 -1.70
C TYR A 420 -18.84 -4.72 -0.89
N MET A 421 -18.20 -3.72 -1.50
CA MET A 421 -17.33 -2.80 -0.76
C MET A 421 -18.09 -1.57 -0.21
N ASP A 422 -19.23 -1.16 -0.78
CA ASP A 422 -19.95 0.04 -0.30
C ASP A 422 -20.78 -0.21 0.97
N GLN A 423 -21.33 -1.40 1.13
CA GLN A 423 -22.03 -1.89 2.31
C GLN A 423 -21.90 -3.43 2.35
N PRO A 424 -20.83 -3.96 2.97
CA PRO A 424 -20.56 -5.40 3.00
C PRO A 424 -21.74 -6.30 3.41
N SER A 425 -22.57 -5.86 4.36
CA SER A 425 -23.73 -6.64 4.84
C SER A 425 -24.80 -6.95 3.79
N ARG A 426 -24.70 -6.36 2.58
CA ARG A 426 -25.52 -6.70 1.40
C ARG A 426 -25.38 -8.16 0.96
N ASP A 427 -24.27 -8.84 1.27
CA ASP A 427 -24.10 -10.29 1.03
C ASP A 427 -24.76 -11.18 2.12
N GLY A 428 -25.32 -10.55 3.17
CA GLY A 428 -25.98 -11.22 4.29
C GLY A 428 -25.06 -11.79 5.37
N LYS A 429 -23.73 -11.68 5.23
CA LYS A 429 -22.74 -12.29 6.14
C LYS A 429 -21.62 -11.35 6.57
N SER A 430 -21.07 -10.54 5.67
CA SER A 430 -19.96 -9.62 5.92
C SER A 430 -20.34 -8.48 6.87
N LYS A 431 -19.35 -7.86 7.49
CA LYS A 431 -19.55 -6.82 8.51
C LYS A 431 -19.24 -5.43 7.95
N ASP A 432 -20.16 -4.50 8.10
CA ASP A 432 -19.97 -3.11 7.64
C ASP A 432 -18.93 -2.36 8.49
N TYR A 433 -18.79 -2.74 9.75
CA TYR A 433 -18.07 -1.97 10.78
C TYR A 433 -17.28 -2.88 11.72
N TRP A 434 -16.20 -2.37 12.30
CA TRP A 434 -15.39 -3.08 13.30
C TRP A 434 -16.09 -3.14 14.68
N TYR A 435 -15.80 -4.20 15.43
CA TYR A 435 -16.18 -4.38 16.83
C TYR A 435 -15.20 -5.37 17.50
N SER A 436 -15.12 -5.35 18.84
CA SER A 436 -14.06 -6.04 19.60
C SER A 436 -14.00 -7.57 19.45
N THR A 437 -15.07 -8.21 18.97
CA THR A 437 -15.12 -9.66 18.65
C THR A 437 -15.08 -9.96 17.15
N LEU A 438 -14.78 -8.98 16.29
CA LEU A 438 -14.70 -9.18 14.83
C LEU A 438 -13.70 -10.29 14.46
N GLY A 439 -12.56 -10.37 15.16
CA GLY A 439 -11.56 -11.43 14.98
C GLY A 439 -12.02 -12.86 15.36
N GLN A 440 -13.27 -13.07 15.75
CA GLN A 440 -13.91 -14.39 15.90
C GLN A 440 -14.79 -14.76 14.71
N VAL A 441 -15.04 -13.82 13.79
CA VAL A 441 -15.74 -14.05 12.53
C VAL A 441 -14.75 -14.62 11.52
N ASP A 442 -15.25 -15.45 10.60
CA ASP A 442 -14.49 -15.94 9.45
C ASP A 442 -13.87 -14.78 8.63
N VAL A 443 -12.71 -15.05 8.02
CA VAL A 443 -11.86 -14.03 7.39
C VAL A 443 -12.56 -13.33 6.21
N HIS A 444 -13.29 -14.08 5.38
CA HIS A 444 -13.95 -13.55 4.18
C HIS A 444 -15.13 -12.62 4.50
N TYR A 445 -15.60 -12.61 5.77
CA TYR A 445 -16.67 -11.73 6.27
C TYR A 445 -16.16 -10.63 7.22
N SER A 446 -15.00 -10.84 7.84
CA SER A 446 -14.29 -9.85 8.67
C SER A 446 -13.33 -8.95 7.87
N SER A 447 -13.21 -9.19 6.56
CA SER A 447 -12.69 -8.25 5.56
C SER A 447 -13.57 -7.02 5.35
N GLY A 448 -14.89 -7.17 5.53
CA GLY A 448 -15.91 -6.15 5.25
C GLY A 448 -15.55 -4.73 5.73
N PRO A 449 -15.12 -4.51 6.99
CA PRO A 449 -14.82 -3.15 7.46
C PRO A 449 -13.61 -2.50 6.76
N ALA A 450 -12.65 -3.27 6.26
CA ALA A 450 -11.53 -2.76 5.47
C ALA A 450 -11.91 -2.53 4.00
N ASN A 451 -12.77 -3.38 3.42
CA ASN A 451 -13.38 -3.12 2.12
C ASN A 451 -14.20 -1.83 2.14
N HIS A 452 -15.00 -1.67 3.19
CA HIS A 452 -15.82 -0.48 3.43
C HIS A 452 -14.97 0.77 3.68
N TRP A 453 -13.86 0.65 4.41
CA TRP A 453 -12.85 1.72 4.50
C TRP A 453 -12.36 2.15 3.11
N PHE A 454 -12.05 1.20 2.21
CA PHE A 454 -11.52 1.52 0.89
C PHE A 454 -12.54 2.18 -0.02
N TYR A 455 -13.81 1.74 0.01
CA TYR A 455 -14.89 2.47 -0.67
C TYR A 455 -15.05 3.89 -0.11
N LEU A 456 -15.16 4.04 1.21
CA LEU A 456 -15.33 5.34 1.88
C LEU A 456 -14.16 6.29 1.62
N ALA A 457 -12.93 5.79 1.58
CA ALA A 457 -11.74 6.56 1.22
C ALA A 457 -11.72 6.91 -0.27
N SER A 458 -12.11 5.99 -1.15
CA SER A 458 -12.05 6.19 -2.60
C SER A 458 -13.14 7.12 -3.12
N GLU A 459 -14.38 6.94 -2.66
CA GLU A 459 -15.58 7.55 -3.25
C GLU A 459 -16.40 8.41 -2.29
N GLY A 460 -16.23 8.25 -0.97
CA GLY A 460 -16.98 8.95 0.06
C GLY A 460 -18.30 8.26 0.45
N SER A 461 -18.93 8.73 1.52
CA SER A 461 -20.17 8.16 2.05
C SER A 461 -21.43 8.59 1.28
N GLY A 462 -22.46 7.74 1.26
CA GLY A 462 -23.78 8.03 0.74
C GLY A 462 -24.00 7.60 -0.71
N ALA A 463 -25.12 8.05 -1.29
CA ALA A 463 -25.58 7.62 -2.60
C ALA A 463 -24.68 8.12 -3.74
N LYS A 464 -24.19 7.19 -4.58
CA LYS A 464 -23.32 7.47 -5.71
C LYS A 464 -23.56 6.49 -6.87
N THR A 465 -23.13 6.87 -8.06
CA THR A 465 -23.03 5.97 -9.21
C THR A 465 -21.60 6.04 -9.75
N VAL A 466 -20.96 4.88 -9.92
CA VAL A 466 -19.62 4.75 -10.50
C VAL A 466 -19.70 3.66 -11.57
N ASN A 467 -19.21 3.95 -12.78
CA ASN A 467 -19.24 3.05 -13.95
C ASN A 467 -20.59 2.39 -14.30
N GLY A 468 -21.70 2.99 -13.83
CA GLY A 468 -23.07 2.50 -14.04
C GLY A 468 -23.67 1.75 -12.85
N VAL A 469 -22.85 1.30 -11.89
CA VAL A 469 -23.30 0.65 -10.67
C VAL A 469 -23.71 1.70 -9.63
N ALA A 470 -24.83 1.45 -8.94
CA ALA A 470 -25.35 2.30 -7.88
C ALA A 470 -24.94 1.79 -6.49
N TYR A 471 -24.41 2.71 -5.68
CA TYR A 471 -23.89 2.48 -4.33
C TYR A 471 -24.54 3.44 -3.34
N ASN A 472 -24.60 3.08 -2.05
CA ASN A 472 -25.12 3.94 -0.99
C ASN A 472 -24.46 3.63 0.36
N SER A 473 -23.17 3.94 0.48
CA SER A 473 -22.35 3.57 1.63
C SER A 473 -22.78 4.29 2.92
N PRO A 474 -23.17 3.56 3.98
CA PRO A 474 -23.51 4.13 5.29
C PRO A 474 -22.24 4.42 6.11
N THR A 475 -22.40 5.01 7.29
CA THR A 475 -21.28 5.26 8.23
C THR A 475 -21.71 4.92 9.65
N TYR A 476 -20.82 4.32 10.44
CA TYR A 476 -21.11 3.84 11.80
C TYR A 476 -21.60 4.97 12.72
N ASP A 477 -21.02 6.16 12.60
CA ASP A 477 -21.34 7.35 13.39
C ASP A 477 -22.37 8.29 12.72
N GLY A 478 -22.90 7.91 11.55
CA GLY A 478 -23.85 8.71 10.78
C GLY A 478 -23.29 10.02 10.20
N LEU A 479 -21.97 10.24 10.25
CA LEU A 479 -21.33 11.47 9.80
C LEU A 479 -20.69 11.29 8.40
N PRO A 480 -20.79 12.28 7.49
CA PRO A 480 -20.31 12.12 6.12
C PRO A 480 -18.78 11.93 6.04
N VAL A 481 -18.32 11.13 5.09
CA VAL A 481 -16.91 10.95 4.73
C VAL A 481 -16.64 11.59 3.38
N THR A 482 -15.68 12.50 3.33
CA THR A 482 -15.14 13.06 2.09
C THR A 482 -14.10 12.11 1.51
N ALA A 483 -14.20 11.83 0.21
CA ALA A 483 -13.25 11.01 -0.53
C ALA A 483 -11.84 11.63 -0.58
N ILE A 484 -10.82 10.77 -0.59
CA ILE A 484 -9.45 11.10 -1.02
C ILE A 484 -9.15 10.64 -2.46
N GLY A 485 -10.03 9.83 -3.06
CA GLY A 485 -9.86 9.25 -4.40
C GLY A 485 -9.15 7.90 -4.38
N ARG A 486 -9.63 6.97 -5.22
CA ARG A 486 -9.13 5.58 -5.33
C ARG A 486 -7.60 5.49 -5.47
N ASP A 487 -7.01 6.30 -6.34
CA ASP A 487 -5.56 6.42 -6.52
C ASP A 487 -4.80 6.67 -5.21
N ALA A 488 -5.32 7.55 -4.35
CA ALA A 488 -4.69 7.88 -3.08
C ALA A 488 -4.90 6.77 -2.06
N ALA A 489 -6.12 6.22 -1.97
CA ALA A 489 -6.45 5.10 -1.09
C ALA A 489 -5.58 3.86 -1.40
N ALA A 490 -5.42 3.51 -2.68
CA ALA A 490 -4.62 2.36 -3.10
C ALA A 490 -3.11 2.56 -2.84
N LYS A 491 -2.57 3.77 -3.07
CA LYS A 491 -1.16 4.10 -2.75
C LYS A 491 -0.90 4.10 -1.24
N ILE A 492 -1.87 4.56 -0.43
CA ILE A 492 -1.82 4.50 1.03
C ILE A 492 -1.85 3.05 1.51
N TRP A 493 -2.76 2.21 1.00
CA TRP A 493 -2.83 0.80 1.39
C TRP A 493 -1.58 0.04 0.97
N TYR A 494 -1.06 0.25 -0.25
CA TYR A 494 0.18 -0.40 -0.70
C TYR A 494 1.39 0.00 0.16
N ARG A 495 1.57 1.29 0.47
CA ARG A 495 2.64 1.72 1.38
C ARG A 495 2.46 1.16 2.79
N ALA A 496 1.22 1.10 3.30
CA ALA A 496 0.93 0.52 4.60
C ALA A 496 1.32 -0.95 4.67
N LEU A 497 0.83 -1.76 3.72
CA LEU A 497 1.13 -3.19 3.58
C LEU A 497 2.63 -3.47 3.44
N THR A 498 3.34 -2.66 2.64
CA THR A 498 4.76 -2.91 2.31
C THR A 498 5.76 -2.33 3.31
N THR A 499 5.36 -1.39 4.16
CA THR A 499 6.29 -0.61 5.01
C THR A 499 5.99 -0.69 6.51
N TYR A 500 4.74 -0.88 6.94
CA TYR A 500 4.37 -0.79 8.37
C TYR A 500 3.52 -1.96 8.90
N MET A 501 2.77 -2.67 8.04
CA MET A 501 2.03 -3.86 8.46
C MET A 501 2.98 -5.05 8.68
N THR A 502 2.66 -5.86 9.68
CA THR A 502 3.33 -7.14 10.00
C THR A 502 2.30 -8.25 10.16
N GLY A 503 2.73 -9.51 10.30
CA GLY A 503 1.84 -10.67 10.23
C GLY A 503 0.69 -10.69 11.23
N SER A 504 0.82 -10.04 12.39
CA SER A 504 -0.21 -9.91 13.42
C SER A 504 -0.89 -8.53 13.45
N THR A 505 -0.97 -7.85 12.31
CA THR A 505 -1.67 -6.54 12.23
C THR A 505 -3.16 -6.74 12.42
N ASN A 506 -3.74 -6.04 13.40
CA ASN A 506 -5.18 -5.96 13.62
C ASN A 506 -5.74 -4.63 13.05
N TYR A 507 -7.04 -4.37 13.15
CA TYR A 507 -7.66 -3.18 12.54
C TYR A 507 -7.11 -1.85 13.08
N ALA A 508 -6.83 -1.77 14.39
CA ALA A 508 -6.16 -0.60 14.98
C ALA A 508 -4.72 -0.41 14.45
N GLY A 509 -4.02 -1.52 14.20
CA GLY A 509 -2.74 -1.55 13.52
C GLY A 509 -2.84 -1.10 12.06
N ALA A 510 -3.86 -1.54 11.31
CA ALA A 510 -4.10 -1.16 9.92
C ALA A 510 -4.40 0.35 9.79
N ARG A 511 -5.20 0.91 10.69
CA ARG A 511 -5.37 2.37 10.82
C ARG A 511 -4.05 3.08 11.10
N THR A 512 -3.23 2.55 12.02
CA THR A 512 -1.92 3.15 12.34
C THR A 512 -0.97 3.11 11.14
N ALA A 513 -0.96 2.00 10.39
CA ALA A 513 -0.13 1.80 9.20
C ALA A 513 -0.54 2.70 8.03
N THR A 514 -1.84 2.79 7.76
CA THR A 514 -2.39 3.65 6.69
C THR A 514 -2.25 5.14 7.02
N LEU A 515 -2.38 5.55 8.29
CA LEU A 515 -2.12 6.94 8.68
C LEU A 515 -0.64 7.32 8.57
N ARG A 516 0.29 6.42 8.91
CA ARG A 516 1.73 6.62 8.61
C ARG A 516 1.98 6.72 7.10
N ALA A 517 1.37 5.85 6.31
CA ALA A 517 1.48 5.90 4.85
C ALA A 517 0.93 7.22 4.26
N ALA A 518 -0.22 7.70 4.76
CA ALA A 518 -0.79 8.99 4.34
C ALA A 518 0.08 10.18 4.77
N ALA A 519 0.69 10.13 5.96
CA ALA A 519 1.60 11.16 6.44
C ALA A 519 2.89 11.23 5.60
N ASP A 520 3.46 10.08 5.22
CA ASP A 520 4.66 9.99 4.37
C ASP A 520 4.39 10.40 2.91
N LEU A 521 3.19 10.14 2.37
CA LEU A 521 2.83 10.43 0.98
C LEU A 521 2.27 11.85 0.76
N TYR A 522 1.55 12.40 1.75
CA TYR A 522 0.77 13.65 1.62
C TYR A 522 1.03 14.67 2.73
N GLY A 523 1.88 14.35 3.71
CA GLY A 523 2.16 15.17 4.89
C GLY A 523 1.28 14.81 6.09
N ASN A 524 1.88 14.73 7.27
CA ASN A 524 1.16 14.54 8.53
C ASN A 524 0.13 15.65 8.75
N GLY A 525 -1.09 15.30 9.15
CA GLY A 525 -2.16 16.26 9.37
C GLY A 525 -2.79 16.84 8.10
N SER A 526 -2.31 16.50 6.89
CA SER A 526 -2.93 16.95 5.63
C SER A 526 -4.40 16.54 5.49
N ALA A 527 -5.14 17.18 4.59
CA ALA A 527 -6.52 16.79 4.28
C ALA A 527 -6.64 15.30 3.92
N THR A 528 -5.72 14.75 3.11
CA THR A 528 -5.68 13.32 2.79
C THR A 528 -5.45 12.43 4.01
N TYR A 529 -4.55 12.83 4.92
CA TYR A 529 -4.34 12.14 6.20
C TYR A 529 -5.58 12.18 7.11
N VAL A 530 -6.24 13.33 7.21
CA VAL A 530 -7.46 13.52 8.02
C VAL A 530 -8.64 12.73 7.46
N HIS A 531 -8.85 12.74 6.13
CA HIS A 531 -9.90 11.96 5.50
C HIS A 531 -9.62 10.44 5.54
N THR A 532 -8.34 10.02 5.46
CA THR A 532 -7.92 8.63 5.75
C THR A 532 -8.35 8.20 7.16
N ALA A 533 -8.18 9.06 8.16
CA ALA A 533 -8.61 8.79 9.54
C ALA A 533 -10.15 8.76 9.68
N ASN A 534 -10.86 9.63 8.95
CA ASN A 534 -12.31 9.73 9.04
C ASN A 534 -13.03 8.59 8.30
N ALA A 535 -12.45 8.05 7.23
CA ALA A 535 -12.90 6.79 6.63
C ALA A 535 -12.77 5.63 7.64
N TRP A 536 -11.69 5.57 8.43
CA TRP A 536 -11.55 4.54 9.48
C TRP A 536 -12.55 4.73 10.62
N ALA A 537 -12.81 5.96 11.05
CA ALA A 537 -13.81 6.25 12.07
C ALA A 537 -15.23 5.87 11.63
N ALA A 538 -15.56 6.10 10.36
CA ALA A 538 -16.82 5.67 9.75
C ALA A 538 -17.02 4.15 9.69
N VAL A 539 -15.95 3.36 9.83
CA VAL A 539 -16.01 1.89 10.04
C VAL A 539 -15.73 1.46 11.48
N ASN A 540 -15.91 2.37 12.45
CA ASN A 540 -15.72 2.19 13.90
C ASN A 540 -14.26 1.89 14.35
N VAL A 541 -13.26 2.14 13.51
CA VAL A 541 -11.84 1.94 13.86
C VAL A 541 -11.26 3.27 14.37
N GLY A 542 -11.59 3.63 15.62
CA GLY A 542 -11.05 4.81 16.32
C GLY A 542 -11.66 6.16 15.92
N ALA A 543 -11.42 7.20 16.73
CA ALA A 543 -12.08 8.50 16.60
C ALA A 543 -11.81 9.27 15.30
N ARG A 544 -12.69 10.22 14.94
CA ARG A 544 -12.46 11.17 13.84
C ARG A 544 -11.35 12.17 14.17
N LEU A 545 -10.70 12.68 13.12
CA LEU A 545 -9.84 13.85 13.18
C LEU A 545 -10.59 15.05 12.56
N PRO A 546 -10.64 16.22 13.24
CA PRO A 546 -11.19 17.44 12.66
C PRO A 546 -10.22 18.02 11.62
N LEU A 547 -10.78 18.76 10.66
CA LEU A 547 -10.03 19.39 9.56
C LEU A 547 -10.00 20.92 9.74
N GLY A 548 -8.86 21.54 9.45
CA GLY A 548 -8.61 22.98 9.57
C GLY A 548 -7.86 23.38 10.84
N VAL A 549 -8.22 24.54 11.37
CA VAL A 549 -7.51 25.23 12.46
C VAL A 549 -7.88 24.65 13.84
N ARG A 550 -6.89 24.53 14.73
CA ARG A 550 -7.08 24.35 16.19
C ARG A 550 -6.39 25.49 16.94
N ILE A 551 -6.93 25.88 18.09
CA ILE A 551 -6.38 26.89 19.00
C ILE A 551 -6.15 26.23 20.37
N THR A 552 -5.01 26.47 21.01
CA THR A 552 -4.77 26.11 22.42
C THR A 552 -5.58 27.06 23.30
N ASP A 553 -6.35 26.55 24.27
CA ASP A 553 -7.16 27.42 25.14
C ASP A 553 -6.23 28.31 25.99
N PRO A 554 -6.27 29.65 25.84
CA PRO A 554 -5.37 30.52 26.59
C PRO A 554 -5.69 30.57 28.10
N GLY A 555 -6.81 29.99 28.53
CA GLY A 555 -7.24 29.97 29.92
C GLY A 555 -7.64 31.37 30.44
N ASN A 556 -7.91 31.45 31.74
CA ASN A 556 -8.23 32.73 32.37
C ASN A 556 -7.01 33.66 32.37
N GLN A 557 -7.20 34.89 31.90
CA GLN A 557 -6.14 35.89 31.76
C GLN A 557 -6.31 37.03 32.76
N TYR A 558 -5.19 37.56 33.23
CA TYR A 558 -5.15 38.49 34.36
C TYR A 558 -4.09 39.56 34.14
N THR A 559 -4.43 40.82 34.36
CA THR A 559 -3.47 41.94 34.25
C THR A 559 -3.84 43.05 35.21
N ALA A 560 -2.84 43.65 35.87
CA ALA A 560 -3.06 44.82 36.71
C ALA A 560 -3.46 46.04 35.85
N VAL A 561 -4.34 46.90 36.35
CA VAL A 561 -4.72 48.14 35.64
C VAL A 561 -3.49 49.03 35.39
N ASN A 562 -3.39 49.54 34.16
CA ASN A 562 -2.25 50.27 33.59
C ASN A 562 -0.93 49.48 33.46
N ALA A 563 -0.91 48.17 33.77
CA ALA A 563 0.24 47.31 33.47
C ALA A 563 0.19 46.80 32.01
N ALA A 564 1.36 46.37 31.51
CA ALA A 564 1.46 45.73 30.21
C ALA A 564 0.83 44.33 30.24
N GLY A 565 -0.14 44.08 29.36
CA GLY A 565 -0.64 42.74 29.05
C GLY A 565 0.13 42.16 27.87
N SER A 566 0.41 40.85 27.90
CA SER A 566 1.07 40.12 26.82
C SER A 566 0.63 38.66 26.82
N LEU A 567 0.06 38.19 25.72
CA LEU A 567 -0.41 36.82 25.55
C LEU A 567 -0.20 36.35 24.10
N GLN A 568 0.61 35.32 23.92
CA GLN A 568 0.77 34.67 22.62
C GLN A 568 -0.34 33.63 22.43
N ILE A 569 -1.20 33.81 21.43
CA ILE A 569 -2.16 32.79 21.03
C ILE A 569 -1.42 31.67 20.30
N GLN A 570 -1.53 30.44 20.81
CA GLN A 570 -1.01 29.24 20.17
C GLN A 570 -2.12 28.62 19.30
N ALA A 571 -1.78 28.30 18.05
CA ALA A 571 -2.70 27.70 17.08
C ALA A 571 -1.95 26.93 16.00
N ILE A 572 -2.60 25.92 15.43
CA ILE A 572 -2.10 25.09 14.33
C ILE A 572 -3.20 24.93 13.26
N SER A 573 -2.84 24.56 12.03
CA SER A 573 -3.80 24.05 11.05
C SER A 573 -3.27 22.80 10.34
N THR A 574 -4.20 21.96 9.89
CA THR A 574 -3.98 20.88 8.91
C THR A 574 -3.58 21.41 7.53
N ASN A 575 -3.89 22.67 7.23
CA ASN A 575 -3.64 23.31 5.95
C ASN A 575 -2.34 24.13 5.99
N SER A 576 -1.52 24.02 4.94
CA SER A 576 -0.22 24.70 4.87
C SER A 576 -0.36 26.20 4.59
N GLY A 577 0.49 27.00 5.23
CA GLY A 577 0.63 28.44 5.01
C GLY A 577 0.48 29.26 6.30
N PRO A 578 0.54 30.60 6.22
CA PRO A 578 0.46 31.45 7.39
C PRO A 578 -0.95 31.50 7.97
N LEU A 579 -1.05 31.44 9.30
CA LEU A 579 -2.29 31.70 10.02
C LEU A 579 -2.56 33.21 10.13
N THR A 580 -3.83 33.58 10.20
CA THR A 580 -4.29 34.96 10.45
C THR A 580 -5.18 35.00 11.68
N TYR A 581 -5.03 36.05 12.48
CA TYR A 581 -5.58 36.15 13.83
C TYR A 581 -6.45 37.39 13.98
N SER A 582 -7.55 37.28 14.70
CA SER A 582 -8.37 38.42 15.12
C SER A 582 -8.97 38.18 16.51
N ALA A 583 -9.32 39.25 17.22
CA ALA A 583 -9.85 39.18 18.57
C ALA A 583 -10.96 40.20 18.78
N ALA A 584 -12.06 39.75 19.36
CA ALA A 584 -13.17 40.59 19.83
C ALA A 584 -13.21 40.56 21.36
N GLY A 585 -13.74 41.62 21.98
CA GLY A 585 -13.90 41.69 23.44
C GLY A 585 -12.59 41.83 24.23
N LEU A 586 -11.50 42.29 23.61
CA LEU A 586 -10.26 42.61 24.34
C LEU A 586 -10.46 43.73 25.37
N PRO A 587 -9.81 43.66 26.55
CA PRO A 587 -9.73 44.77 27.49
C PRO A 587 -9.18 46.05 26.84
N ALA A 588 -9.69 47.20 27.27
CA ALA A 588 -9.29 48.50 26.72
C ALA A 588 -7.77 48.73 26.83
N GLY A 589 -7.16 49.10 25.70
CA GLY A 589 -5.70 49.32 25.60
C GLY A 589 -4.87 48.07 25.24
N LEU A 590 -5.50 46.89 25.09
CA LEU A 590 -4.89 45.71 24.46
C LEU A 590 -5.32 45.57 22.99
N SER A 591 -4.46 44.98 22.17
CA SER A 591 -4.71 44.70 20.74
C SER A 591 -4.05 43.39 20.31
N ILE A 592 -4.58 42.72 19.28
CA ILE A 592 -3.95 41.52 18.69
C ILE A 592 -3.21 41.86 17.40
N ASN A 593 -2.00 41.33 17.25
CA ASN A 593 -1.27 41.35 15.99
C ASN A 593 -1.81 40.27 15.04
N ALA A 594 -2.37 40.68 13.90
CA ALA A 594 -3.12 39.80 13.01
C ALA A 594 -2.29 38.74 12.25
N SER A 595 -0.96 38.83 12.24
CA SER A 595 -0.07 37.86 11.56
C SER A 595 0.74 36.99 12.52
N THR A 596 0.78 37.32 13.82
CA THR A 596 1.53 36.55 14.84
C THR A 596 0.65 35.99 15.95
N GLY A 597 -0.57 36.49 16.14
CA GLY A 597 -1.43 36.09 17.25
C GLY A 597 -1.03 36.64 18.62
N LEU A 598 0.00 37.48 18.70
CA LEU A 598 0.39 38.15 19.94
C LEU A 598 -0.63 39.23 20.31
N ILE A 599 -1.32 39.05 21.44
CA ILE A 599 -2.10 40.10 22.10
C ILE A 599 -1.16 40.88 23.00
N SER A 600 -1.10 42.20 22.84
CA SER A 600 -0.28 43.08 23.70
C SER A 600 -0.84 44.50 23.82
N GLY A 601 -0.38 45.22 24.84
CA GLY A 601 -0.74 46.62 25.11
C GLY A 601 -0.69 46.94 26.60
N ALA A 602 -1.29 48.05 27.03
CA ALA A 602 -1.43 48.41 28.44
C ALA A 602 -2.92 48.46 28.81
N ALA A 603 -3.35 47.67 29.79
CA ALA A 603 -4.77 47.48 30.07
C ALA A 603 -5.34 48.59 30.98
N THR A 604 -6.09 49.54 30.41
CA THR A 604 -6.44 50.81 31.09
C THR A 604 -7.74 50.78 31.91
N THR A 605 -8.61 49.80 31.71
CA THR A 605 -9.97 49.79 32.28
C THR A 605 -10.20 48.53 33.11
N LEU A 606 -10.62 48.71 34.37
CA LEU A 606 -10.97 47.62 35.31
C LEU A 606 -12.22 46.85 34.87
N GLY A 607 -12.25 45.55 35.14
CA GLY A 607 -13.38 44.67 34.84
C GLY A 607 -12.95 43.33 34.25
N THR A 608 -13.91 42.47 33.93
CA THR A 608 -13.66 41.22 33.18
C THR A 608 -14.23 41.36 31.78
N SER A 609 -13.41 41.14 30.77
CA SER A 609 -13.82 41.09 29.36
C SER A 609 -13.81 39.64 28.87
N ASN A 610 -14.87 39.19 28.20
CA ASN A 610 -14.85 37.90 27.52
C ASN A 610 -14.21 38.09 26.15
N VAL A 611 -12.98 37.61 26.00
CA VAL A 611 -12.20 37.72 24.78
C VAL A 611 -12.51 36.52 23.90
N THR A 612 -12.93 36.76 22.66
CA THR A 612 -13.05 35.72 21.63
C THR A 612 -11.99 35.94 20.57
N VAL A 613 -11.05 35.01 20.46
CA VAL A 613 -10.04 34.98 19.41
C VAL A 613 -10.52 34.06 18.29
N THR A 614 -10.41 34.53 17.05
CA THR A 614 -10.61 33.74 15.83
C THR A 614 -9.27 33.57 15.13
N VAL A 615 -8.96 32.35 14.70
CA VAL A 615 -7.78 32.06 13.87
C VAL A 615 -8.25 31.40 12.57
N LYS A 616 -7.69 31.84 11.44
CA LYS A 616 -7.96 31.29 10.11
C LYS A 616 -6.66 30.89 9.39
N ASP A 617 -6.76 29.89 8.54
CA ASP A 617 -5.72 29.52 7.57
C ASP A 617 -6.02 30.05 6.15
N PRO A 618 -5.13 29.87 5.16
CA PRO A 618 -5.33 30.38 3.80
C PRO A 618 -6.51 29.78 3.04
N THR A 619 -7.10 28.65 3.49
CA THR A 619 -8.30 28.08 2.87
C THR A 619 -9.59 28.65 3.47
N ASN A 620 -9.49 29.69 4.32
CA ASN A 620 -10.56 30.23 5.16
C ASN A 620 -11.15 29.25 6.18
N ALA A 621 -10.56 28.08 6.41
CA ALA A 621 -10.95 27.25 7.53
C ALA A 621 -10.59 27.99 8.83
N SER A 622 -11.46 27.93 9.84
CA SER A 622 -11.38 28.82 10.99
C SER A 622 -11.81 28.15 12.29
N SER A 623 -11.16 28.53 13.38
CA SER A 623 -11.51 28.12 14.74
C SER A 623 -11.60 29.31 15.67
N THR A 624 -12.27 29.15 16.82
CA THR A 624 -12.49 30.21 17.80
C THR A 624 -12.29 29.70 19.23
N ALA A 625 -11.53 30.44 20.03
CA ALA A 625 -11.40 30.23 21.47
C ALA A 625 -11.96 31.44 22.22
N THR A 626 -12.71 31.21 23.31
CA THR A 626 -13.27 32.28 24.14
C THR A 626 -12.86 32.10 25.60
N PHE A 627 -12.25 33.13 26.19
CA PHE A 627 -11.68 33.10 27.54
C PHE A 627 -11.86 34.46 28.26
N PRO A 628 -11.98 34.48 29.59
CA PRO A 628 -12.11 35.73 30.35
C PRO A 628 -10.74 36.38 30.59
N TRP A 629 -10.62 37.68 30.35
CA TRP A 629 -9.48 38.50 30.74
C TRP A 629 -9.92 39.53 31.79
N LYS A 630 -9.48 39.37 33.05
CA LYS A 630 -9.82 40.27 34.18
C LYS A 630 -8.71 41.28 34.44
N ILE A 631 -9.04 42.56 34.30
CA ILE A 631 -8.20 43.68 34.67
C ILE A 631 -8.52 44.09 36.11
N TYR A 632 -7.50 44.09 36.97
CA TYR A 632 -7.66 44.18 38.42
C TYR A 632 -6.81 45.30 39.07
N THR A 633 -7.25 45.76 40.24
CA THR A 633 -6.45 46.64 41.11
C THR A 633 -5.49 45.77 41.95
N PRO A 634 -4.17 46.02 41.93
CA PRO A 634 -3.21 45.23 42.71
C PRO A 634 -3.51 45.20 44.21
N GLY A 635 -3.27 44.04 44.83
CA GLY A 635 -3.45 43.77 46.26
C GLY A 635 -2.69 42.52 46.71
N PRO A 636 -2.99 41.95 47.89
CA PRO A 636 -2.32 40.73 48.38
C PRO A 636 -2.76 39.47 47.59
N CYS A 637 -4.05 39.38 47.25
CA CYS A 637 -4.62 38.26 46.51
C CYS A 637 -4.77 38.58 45.02
N ASN A 638 -3.65 38.96 44.38
CA ASN A 638 -3.65 39.23 42.94
C ASN A 638 -4.15 37.99 42.17
N PRO A 639 -5.07 38.14 41.21
CA PRO A 639 -5.43 37.06 40.29
C PRO A 639 -4.20 36.56 39.54
N VAL A 640 -3.86 35.28 39.70
CA VAL A 640 -2.68 34.67 39.08
C VAL A 640 -2.87 33.18 38.86
N GLN A 641 -2.32 32.67 37.74
CA GLN A 641 -2.15 31.25 37.50
C GLN A 641 -0.80 30.80 38.09
N LEU A 642 -0.82 29.83 39.01
CA LEU A 642 0.37 29.42 39.75
C LEU A 642 1.20 28.32 39.08
N LEU A 643 0.61 27.52 38.17
CA LEU A 643 1.32 26.44 37.49
C LEU A 643 2.07 26.93 36.25
N GLY A 644 3.34 26.56 36.14
CA GLY A 644 4.10 26.64 34.90
C GLY A 644 3.71 25.52 33.93
N ASN A 645 3.69 25.83 32.62
CA ASN A 645 3.35 24.89 31.54
C ASN A 645 2.01 24.13 31.78
N PRO A 646 0.88 24.84 32.00
CA PRO A 646 -0.37 24.24 32.48
C PRO A 646 -1.04 23.27 31.49
N GLY A 647 -0.91 23.53 30.18
CA GLY A 647 -1.36 22.65 29.09
C GLY A 647 -0.23 21.84 28.44
N PHE A 648 0.85 21.57 29.17
CA PHE A 648 1.96 20.69 28.78
C PHE A 648 2.74 20.99 27.47
N GLU A 649 2.37 22.01 26.67
CA GLU A 649 2.96 22.34 25.36
C GLU A 649 4.49 22.48 25.31
N SER A 650 5.16 22.72 26.45
CA SER A 650 6.63 22.71 26.56
C SER A 650 7.20 21.35 27.03
N GLY A 651 6.50 20.25 26.76
CA GLY A 651 6.85 18.91 27.23
C GLY A 651 6.87 18.83 28.76
N ALA A 652 7.81 18.09 29.34
CA ALA A 652 7.96 17.97 30.80
C ALA A 652 8.50 19.25 31.50
N THR A 653 8.63 20.38 30.80
CA THR A 653 9.06 21.65 31.42
C THR A 653 8.13 22.03 32.58
N ALA A 654 8.71 22.43 33.72
CA ALA A 654 8.05 22.72 34.99
C ALA A 654 7.34 21.54 35.70
N TRP A 655 7.28 20.34 35.12
CA TRP A 655 6.62 19.18 35.71
C TRP A 655 7.61 18.06 36.07
N THR A 656 7.38 17.39 37.21
CA THR A 656 8.01 16.11 37.53
C THR A 656 7.04 15.00 37.19
N ALA A 657 7.36 14.17 36.20
CA ALA A 657 6.49 13.12 35.68
C ALA A 657 7.23 11.78 35.49
N THR A 658 6.49 10.67 35.51
CA THR A 658 7.01 9.38 35.03
C THR A 658 7.35 9.49 33.53
N ALA A 659 8.45 8.87 33.10
CA ALA A 659 8.92 8.98 31.72
C ALA A 659 7.87 8.46 30.71
N GLY A 660 7.48 9.31 29.76
CA GLY A 660 6.42 9.02 28.78
C GLY A 660 5.05 9.58 29.13
N VAL A 661 4.79 10.02 30.37
CA VAL A 661 3.47 10.55 30.77
C VAL A 661 3.12 11.86 30.07
N ILE A 662 4.07 12.77 29.88
CA ILE A 662 3.85 14.00 29.11
C ILE A 662 4.26 13.75 27.67
N ASP A 663 3.30 13.73 26.75
CA ASP A 663 3.49 13.29 25.37
C ASP A 663 2.66 14.06 24.33
N ASN A 664 3.21 14.18 23.12
CA ASN A 664 2.55 14.70 21.91
C ASN A 664 2.22 13.60 20.89
N GLY A 665 2.14 12.34 21.34
CA GLY A 665 1.79 11.18 20.54
C GLY A 665 0.31 11.19 20.15
N ILE A 666 0.04 10.74 18.92
CA ILE A 666 -1.28 10.81 18.28
C ILE A 666 -2.29 9.72 18.70
N LYS A 667 -1.89 8.72 19.51
CA LYS A 667 -2.75 7.60 19.96
C LYS A 667 -4.02 8.12 20.66
N THR A 668 -3.83 9.15 21.48
CA THR A 668 -4.87 9.88 22.21
C THR A 668 -4.64 11.37 21.94
N GLN A 669 -5.70 12.13 21.70
CA GLN A 669 -5.59 13.57 21.40
C GLN A 669 -5.49 14.38 22.71
N PRO A 670 -4.75 15.50 22.72
CA PRO A 670 -4.91 16.51 23.76
C PRO A 670 -6.29 17.19 23.62
N ARG A 671 -6.75 17.91 24.64
CA ARG A 671 -7.95 18.75 24.51
C ARG A 671 -7.64 19.95 23.65
N THR A 672 -6.50 20.60 23.90
CA THR A 672 -6.05 21.78 23.14
C THR A 672 -4.53 21.71 22.88
N GLY A 673 -4.02 22.49 21.93
CA GLY A 673 -2.61 22.42 21.56
C GLY A 673 -2.20 21.07 20.93
N THR A 674 -1.08 20.51 21.39
CA THR A 674 -0.37 19.36 20.81
C THR A 674 0.17 18.36 21.84
N TRP A 675 0.27 18.73 23.13
CA TRP A 675 0.74 17.90 24.24
C TRP A 675 -0.37 17.67 25.27
N LYS A 676 -0.21 16.62 26.06
CA LYS A 676 -1.08 16.28 27.20
C LYS A 676 -0.26 15.55 28.26
N ALA A 677 -0.87 15.30 29.41
CA ALA A 677 -0.43 14.23 30.29
C ALA A 677 -1.32 12.98 30.10
N TRP A 678 -0.81 11.95 29.45
CA TRP A 678 -1.43 10.63 29.37
C TRP A 678 -0.85 9.74 30.47
N MET A 679 -1.71 9.27 31.38
CA MET A 679 -1.34 8.37 32.46
C MET A 679 -2.09 7.04 32.30
N ALA A 680 -1.43 5.94 32.64
CA ALA A 680 -1.89 4.58 32.39
C ALA A 680 -2.19 4.33 30.89
N GLY A 681 -3.09 3.41 30.54
CA GLY A 681 -3.45 3.11 29.16
C GLY A 681 -2.52 2.10 28.45
N LEU A 682 -1.74 1.33 29.20
CA LEU A 682 -0.79 0.33 28.72
C LEU A 682 -1.19 -1.13 29.01
N GLY A 683 -2.29 -1.38 29.74
CA GLY A 683 -2.85 -2.73 29.99
C GLY A 683 -1.94 -3.65 30.82
N ARG A 684 -1.14 -3.07 31.72
CA ARG A 684 -0.14 -3.80 32.53
C ARG A 684 0.03 -3.13 33.88
N THR A 685 0.33 -3.91 34.93
CA THR A 685 0.39 -3.35 36.29
C THR A 685 1.49 -2.30 36.42
N GLN A 686 1.11 -1.04 36.66
CA GLN A 686 2.05 0.06 36.85
C GLN A 686 1.46 1.18 37.72
N THR A 687 2.32 2.08 38.19
CA THR A 687 1.91 3.30 38.89
C THR A 687 2.70 4.48 38.35
N GLU A 688 1.98 5.45 37.83
CA GLU A 688 2.54 6.61 37.15
C GLU A 688 2.18 7.89 37.92
N THR A 689 3.06 8.89 37.86
CA THR A 689 2.91 10.11 38.63
C THR A 689 3.22 11.34 37.81
N LEU A 690 2.54 12.45 38.14
CA LEU A 690 2.74 13.77 37.58
C LEU A 690 2.60 14.78 38.72
N SER A 691 3.52 15.74 38.85
CA SER A 691 3.49 16.68 39.97
C SER A 691 4.22 18.00 39.70
N GLN A 692 3.78 19.04 40.40
CA GLN A 692 4.42 20.36 40.43
C GLN A 692 4.18 20.99 41.81
N THR A 693 5.16 21.75 42.31
CA THR A 693 5.05 22.46 43.59
C THR A 693 4.85 23.95 43.34
N VAL A 694 3.79 24.52 43.91
CA VAL A 694 3.46 25.96 43.84
C VAL A 694 3.33 26.54 45.24
N THR A 695 3.24 27.86 45.40
CA THR A 695 2.94 28.50 46.70
C THR A 695 1.67 29.31 46.60
N ILE A 696 0.67 29.00 47.43
CA ILE A 696 -0.59 29.75 47.47
C ILE A 696 -0.42 30.91 48.46
N PRO A 697 -0.69 32.18 48.07
CA PRO A 697 -0.57 33.32 48.98
C PRO A 697 -1.44 33.19 50.25
N ALA A 698 -0.96 33.73 51.37
CA ALA A 698 -1.65 33.62 52.66
C ALA A 698 -3.00 34.35 52.67
N GLY A 699 -4.06 33.65 53.10
CA GLY A 699 -5.42 34.19 53.19
C GLY A 699 -6.15 34.37 51.86
N CYS A 700 -5.58 33.90 50.74
CA CYS A 700 -6.14 34.10 49.41
C CYS A 700 -6.88 32.85 48.90
N PRO A 701 -8.14 32.98 48.41
CA PRO A 701 -8.85 31.89 47.75
C PRO A 701 -8.10 31.35 46.54
N ALA A 702 -8.11 30.03 46.36
CA ALA A 702 -7.44 29.36 45.26
C ALA A 702 -8.23 28.16 44.78
N THR A 703 -8.29 27.98 43.45
CA THR A 703 -9.07 26.90 42.82
C THR A 703 -8.22 26.18 41.79
N LEU A 704 -8.12 24.86 41.94
CA LEU A 704 -7.60 23.95 40.94
C LEU A 704 -8.71 23.62 39.92
N THR A 705 -8.44 23.80 38.62
CA THR A 705 -9.22 23.18 37.55
C THR A 705 -8.32 22.40 36.61
N TYR A 706 -8.83 21.33 36.04
CA TYR A 706 -8.16 20.50 35.04
C TYR A 706 -9.22 19.87 34.15
N TRP A 707 -8.85 19.53 32.93
CA TRP A 707 -9.71 18.74 32.06
C TRP A 707 -9.24 17.29 32.09
N LEU A 708 -10.19 16.37 32.18
CA LEU A 708 -9.93 14.94 32.30
C LEU A 708 -10.80 14.18 31.31
N HIS A 709 -10.17 13.45 30.39
CA HIS A 709 -10.81 12.44 29.53
C HIS A 709 -10.40 11.05 30.05
N ILE A 710 -11.37 10.16 30.23
CA ILE A 710 -11.16 8.79 30.70
C ILE A 710 -11.69 7.81 29.64
N ASN A 711 -10.77 7.04 29.04
CA ASN A 711 -11.07 6.03 28.04
C ASN A 711 -10.62 4.65 28.52
N THR A 712 -11.56 3.75 28.77
CA THR A 712 -11.30 2.40 29.27
C THR A 712 -11.77 1.32 28.29
N ASP A 713 -11.07 0.21 28.26
CA ASP A 713 -11.51 -1.04 27.63
C ASP A 713 -12.26 -1.93 28.64
N GLU A 714 -12.34 -1.53 29.91
CA GLU A 714 -12.93 -2.28 31.02
C GLU A 714 -14.47 -2.18 31.08
N ILE A 715 -15.12 -3.02 30.30
CA ILE A 715 -16.60 -3.10 30.23
C ILE A 715 -17.29 -3.75 31.46
N MET A 716 -16.58 -3.94 32.57
CA MET A 716 -17.07 -4.63 33.77
C MET A 716 -17.22 -3.66 34.96
N PRO A 717 -18.26 -3.77 35.80
CA PRO A 717 -18.57 -2.82 36.87
C PRO A 717 -17.70 -2.97 38.13
N THR A 718 -16.43 -3.35 37.97
CA THR A 718 -15.45 -3.54 39.05
C THR A 718 -14.39 -2.45 38.94
N LEU A 719 -14.04 -1.83 40.06
CA LEU A 719 -12.95 -0.84 40.10
C LEU A 719 -11.60 -1.57 40.07
N TYR A 720 -10.84 -1.39 38.98
CA TYR A 720 -9.47 -1.86 38.81
C TYR A 720 -8.53 -0.65 38.77
N ASP A 721 -8.54 0.10 37.68
CA ASP A 721 -7.68 1.27 37.48
C ASP A 721 -8.17 2.52 38.22
N THR A 722 -7.25 3.35 38.74
CA THR A 722 -7.60 4.62 39.42
C THR A 722 -6.64 5.78 39.16
N LEU A 723 -7.19 6.99 39.08
CA LEU A 723 -6.47 8.27 39.14
C LEU A 723 -6.80 8.99 40.44
N LYS A 724 -5.79 9.42 41.20
CA LYS A 724 -5.92 10.19 42.45
C LYS A 724 -5.28 11.55 42.31
N ILE A 725 -6.02 12.58 42.71
CA ILE A 725 -5.62 13.99 42.70
C ILE A 725 -5.31 14.41 44.14
N GLN A 726 -4.13 14.94 44.42
CA GLN A 726 -3.65 15.19 45.77
C GLN A 726 -2.97 16.57 45.92
N ALA A 727 -3.16 17.21 47.07
CA ALA A 727 -2.38 18.37 47.52
C ALA A 727 -1.71 18.05 48.86
N ASN A 728 -0.39 18.16 48.95
CA ASN A 728 0.41 17.85 50.15
C ASN A 728 0.10 16.44 50.75
N GLY A 729 -0.27 15.48 49.90
CA GLY A 729 -0.64 14.11 50.28
C GLY A 729 -2.14 13.90 50.53
N THR A 730 -2.91 14.94 50.86
CA THR A 730 -4.37 14.87 51.00
C THR A 730 -5.03 14.63 49.66
N THR A 731 -5.77 13.53 49.52
CA THR A 731 -6.58 13.23 48.32
C THR A 731 -7.77 14.17 48.24
N LEU A 732 -7.91 14.85 47.10
CA LEU A 732 -8.97 15.83 46.81
C LEU A 732 -10.05 15.25 45.90
N ALA A 733 -9.67 14.35 44.99
CA ALA A 733 -10.56 13.61 44.12
C ALA A 733 -9.94 12.26 43.74
N THR A 734 -10.81 11.29 43.43
CA THR A 734 -10.45 9.99 42.85
C THR A 734 -11.36 9.76 41.65
N TYR A 735 -10.80 9.20 40.58
CA TYR A 735 -11.52 8.70 39.40
C TYR A 735 -11.04 7.28 39.10
N SER A 736 -11.82 6.56 38.29
CA SER A 736 -11.60 5.15 37.98
C SER A 736 -11.96 4.81 36.54
N ASN A 737 -11.67 3.58 36.16
CA ASN A 737 -12.25 2.91 35.00
C ASN A 737 -13.80 3.01 34.92
N LEU A 738 -14.50 3.12 36.06
CA LEU A 738 -15.96 3.27 36.13
C LEU A 738 -16.47 4.70 35.84
N ASP A 739 -15.58 5.66 35.54
CA ASP A 739 -15.91 7.06 35.23
C ASP A 739 -15.72 7.47 33.74
N PRO A 740 -15.94 6.59 32.72
CA PRO A 740 -15.59 6.89 31.33
C PRO A 740 -16.44 8.03 30.76
N ASN A 741 -15.89 8.73 29.77
CA ASN A 741 -16.52 9.89 29.15
C ASN A 741 -16.06 10.05 27.71
N THR A 742 -16.92 10.60 26.86
CA THR A 742 -16.71 10.64 25.39
C THR A 742 -15.78 11.76 24.91
N ASP A 743 -15.49 12.73 25.78
CA ASP A 743 -14.58 13.85 25.55
C ASP A 743 -14.16 14.40 26.93
N TYR A 744 -13.14 15.26 26.95
CA TYR A 744 -12.59 15.90 28.14
C TYR A 744 -13.66 16.63 28.96
N VAL A 745 -13.78 16.28 30.25
CA VAL A 745 -14.68 16.94 31.20
C VAL A 745 -13.88 17.81 32.16
N LYS A 746 -14.21 19.10 32.23
CA LYS A 746 -13.60 20.02 33.22
C LYS A 746 -13.99 19.62 34.64
N LYS A 747 -12.99 19.49 35.52
CA LYS A 747 -13.12 19.26 36.96
C LYS A 747 -12.65 20.50 37.72
N THR A 748 -13.19 20.70 38.92
CA THR A 748 -12.94 21.88 39.78
C THR A 748 -12.79 21.44 41.23
N VAL A 749 -11.78 21.96 41.93
CA VAL A 749 -11.42 21.60 43.30
C VAL A 749 -10.97 22.86 44.05
N ASP A 750 -11.49 23.09 45.25
CA ASP A 750 -11.05 24.18 46.13
C ASP A 750 -9.68 23.85 46.76
N LEU A 751 -8.75 24.80 46.69
CA LEU A 751 -7.44 24.77 47.35
C LEU A 751 -7.27 25.89 48.39
N SER A 752 -8.30 26.69 48.66
CA SER A 752 -8.30 27.72 49.71
C SER A 752 -7.90 27.21 51.11
N PRO A 753 -8.19 25.95 51.52
CA PRO A 753 -7.66 25.36 52.77
C PRO A 753 -6.13 25.27 52.85
N PHE A 754 -5.43 25.40 51.71
CA PHE A 754 -3.96 25.40 51.62
C PHE A 754 -3.36 26.81 51.45
N ALA A 755 -4.16 27.88 51.60
CA ALA A 755 -3.67 29.26 51.50
C ALA A 755 -2.54 29.54 52.51
N GLY A 756 -1.45 30.13 52.03
CA GLY A 756 -0.22 30.38 52.80
C GLY A 756 0.77 29.20 52.84
N GLN A 757 0.48 28.09 52.15
CA GLN A 757 1.36 26.92 52.08
C GLN A 757 2.06 26.80 50.72
N SER A 758 3.24 26.17 50.71
CA SER A 758 3.72 25.48 49.51
C SER A 758 2.90 24.22 49.32
N VAL A 759 2.34 24.04 48.12
CA VAL A 759 1.47 22.93 47.75
C VAL A 759 2.15 22.10 46.66
N LEU A 760 2.52 20.86 47.01
CA LEU A 760 2.80 19.82 46.04
C LEU A 760 1.46 19.31 45.48
N LEU A 761 1.11 19.75 44.27
CA LEU A 761 0.04 19.15 43.49
C LEU A 761 0.58 17.85 42.88
N LYS A 762 -0.12 16.74 43.10
CA LYS A 762 0.25 15.43 42.56
C LYS A 762 -0.96 14.69 41.99
N PHE A 763 -0.79 14.19 40.78
CA PHE A 763 -1.62 13.18 40.15
C PHE A 763 -0.89 11.83 40.28
N THR A 764 -1.62 10.78 40.67
CA THR A 764 -1.12 9.41 40.71
C THR A 764 -2.13 8.50 40.01
N ALA A 765 -1.73 7.89 38.90
CA ALA A 765 -2.50 6.84 38.24
C ALA A 765 -1.94 5.47 38.66
N ALA A 766 -2.83 4.52 38.90
CA ALA A 766 -2.50 3.11 39.07
C ALA A 766 -3.30 2.29 38.06
N GLU A 767 -2.58 1.44 37.32
CA GLU A 767 -3.12 0.52 36.31
C GLU A 767 -2.87 -0.92 36.76
N ASP A 768 -3.82 -1.80 36.50
CA ASP A 768 -3.84 -3.24 36.79
C ASP A 768 -3.28 -4.05 35.58
N TYR A 769 -3.33 -5.39 35.55
CA TYR A 769 -2.91 -6.20 34.39
C TYR A 769 -4.12 -6.79 33.66
N GLY A 770 -4.37 -6.30 32.45
CA GLY A 770 -5.42 -6.82 31.58
C GLY A 770 -5.81 -5.84 30.49
N TYR A 771 -7.03 -5.33 30.60
CA TYR A 771 -7.54 -4.24 29.77
C TYR A 771 -6.90 -2.90 30.19
N GLN A 772 -7.04 -1.86 29.37
CA GLN A 772 -6.41 -0.56 29.65
C GLN A 772 -7.43 0.48 30.14
N THR A 773 -7.03 1.36 31.05
CA THR A 773 -7.69 2.65 31.27
C THR A 773 -6.71 3.80 31.09
N SER A 774 -6.95 4.61 30.06
CA SER A 774 -6.20 5.84 29.81
C SER A 774 -6.82 7.02 30.57
N PHE A 775 -6.06 7.63 31.47
CA PHE A 775 -6.41 8.90 32.11
C PHE A 775 -5.65 10.04 31.41
N LEU A 776 -6.39 10.88 30.68
CA LEU A 776 -5.82 11.97 29.88
C LEU A 776 -6.11 13.31 30.57
N LEU A 777 -5.06 14.01 30.98
CA LEU A 777 -5.10 15.29 31.68
C LEU A 777 -4.61 16.41 30.76
N ASP A 778 -5.34 17.53 30.76
CA ASP A 778 -5.00 18.74 30.00
C ASP A 778 -5.46 20.03 30.72
N ASP A 779 -4.89 21.16 30.34
CA ASP A 779 -5.19 22.53 30.81
C ASP A 779 -5.27 22.64 32.35
N VAL A 780 -4.26 22.10 33.04
CA VAL A 780 -4.19 21.99 34.50
C VAL A 780 -3.78 23.33 35.12
N THR A 781 -4.66 23.91 35.93
CA THR A 781 -4.61 25.33 36.32
C THR A 781 -4.96 25.52 37.80
N ILE A 782 -4.05 26.10 38.60
CA ILE A 782 -4.35 26.61 39.95
C ILE A 782 -4.47 28.14 39.86
N ASN A 783 -5.69 28.65 39.92
CA ASN A 783 -5.96 30.08 39.87
C ASN A 783 -6.17 30.63 41.29
N VAL A 784 -5.41 31.65 41.68
CA VAL A 784 -5.73 32.51 42.83
C VAL A 784 -6.76 33.54 42.40
N THR A 785 -7.74 33.85 43.26
CA THR A 785 -8.70 34.94 43.02
C THR A 785 -9.00 35.74 44.28
N PRO A 786 -9.05 37.09 44.22
CA PRO A 786 -9.60 37.95 45.27
C PRO A 786 -11.13 37.95 45.26
#